data_AF-A0A1H1XK13-F1
#
_entry.id   AF-A0A1H1XK13-F1
#
_cell.length_a   1.000
_cell.length_b   1.000
_cell.length_c   1.000
_cell.angle_alpha   90.00
_cell.angle_beta   90.00
_cell.angle_gamma   90.00
#
_symmetry.space_group_name_H-M   'P 1'
#
loop_
_entity.id
_entity.type
_entity.pdbx_description
1 polymer ?
#
loop_
_entity_poly.entity_id
_entity_poly.type
_entity_poly.pdbx_seq_one_letter_code
_entity_poly.pdbx_strand_id
1 'polypeptide(L)'
;MWMGIDAGTSACKVVVISEDGRVVAEATRDYPLQVPRPGWAEQDPEDWWQATDAAVSDVVGRVDPQRIAGIGLCGQMHGLTALDEHGEVLIPAILWNDQRCATECDEIVTAAGGLAALLQLTDNQMLPGYTAGKISWMRKHRPAEFARLRTVLNPKDFLRFKITGDRCTDVSDASGTGLFDVRRRRWSTELMRLIDLDPDLFPRVVESTEITGTILPELARRWGLAADTPVVGGGGDSVLQTTSMGIVGPGVQGVTLGTAGLVGAADTRCPDNPDGRLQISCGNAPGRWHVMGVSLNAGGSYAWLRSVLGELADGLDFTALNRAADAAPVGSEGLLFLPYLSGERAPHIAPTARGGWIGLTGRHRSDHLIRSVLEGVLLNLRQIGSMVTAAVGAPERILVSGGATGGRLWLQLLADVLGQPVRSVSGAEQGGAFGAALLAGVGTGAWPELDRALAVVTEQDPVRPNTEASTIYDRLSEVYQRLFPALEGTFDTLAGLELPTAGSVSAAAADDDRPVRTVIFDLDGTLVDTAADIARAVNVVLAEHGRPAQDPRFVEGFTGHGPTGLISGVYRAIGLQVDDDRLTRDVETYLRAARTSPVQESRLFADAAESLQALADRGIAIGICTNKTEDMARRVLTALGVDRFVGAIVGADTLDQHKPDPEHLLETIRRLGGDRSTSLYVGDSAVDLQTGDRAEVSTWLVDWSRIDDPDRRRIATFAEVVAATDMISSTPIPAAISPTAQGVVR
;
A
#
# COMPACT_ATOMS: atom_id res chain seq x y z
N MET A 1 24.40 22.68 -3.79
CA MET A 1 23.44 21.69 -4.31
C MET A 1 22.53 21.32 -3.16
N TRP A 2 21.31 20.87 -3.43
CA TRP A 2 20.34 20.49 -2.39
C TRP A 2 19.71 19.15 -2.71
N MET A 3 19.52 18.35 -1.67
CA MET A 3 18.90 17.04 -1.78
C MET A 3 17.43 17.13 -1.35
N GLY A 4 16.54 16.53 -2.12
CA GLY A 4 15.16 16.27 -1.74
C GLY A 4 14.90 14.78 -1.67
N ILE A 5 14.26 14.35 -0.59
CA ILE A 5 13.89 12.95 -0.34
C ILE A 5 12.36 12.90 -0.30
N ASP A 6 11.75 12.00 -1.06
CA ASP A 6 10.30 11.83 -1.16
C ASP A 6 9.90 10.39 -0.87
N ALA A 7 9.29 10.16 0.28
CA ALA A 7 8.73 8.88 0.67
C ALA A 7 7.27 8.75 0.19
N GLY A 8 7.10 8.37 -1.08
CA GLY A 8 5.79 8.15 -1.69
C GLY A 8 5.13 6.85 -1.20
N THR A 9 4.00 6.48 -1.81
CA THR A 9 3.30 5.24 -1.41
C THR A 9 3.98 3.97 -1.96
N SER A 10 4.62 4.02 -3.13
CA SER A 10 5.24 2.83 -3.75
C SER A 10 6.76 2.81 -3.67
N ALA A 11 7.38 3.98 -3.51
CA ALA A 11 8.83 4.14 -3.62
C ALA A 11 9.33 5.40 -2.93
N CYS A 12 10.59 5.35 -2.50
CA CYS A 12 11.37 6.52 -2.10
C CYS A 12 12.11 7.06 -3.32
N LYS A 13 11.93 8.36 -3.62
CA LYS A 13 12.69 9.08 -4.65
C LYS A 13 13.62 10.09 -4.00
N VAL A 14 14.89 10.07 -4.39
CA VAL A 14 15.90 11.04 -3.95
C VAL A 14 16.40 11.80 -5.17
N VAL A 15 16.43 13.12 -5.08
CA VAL A 15 16.87 14.03 -6.15
C VAL A 15 17.86 15.03 -5.57
N VAL A 16 18.93 15.33 -6.32
CA VAL A 16 19.82 16.45 -6.02
C VAL A 16 19.70 17.49 -7.13
N ILE A 17 19.54 18.75 -6.73
CA ILE A 17 19.45 19.89 -7.65
C ILE A 17 20.62 20.85 -7.47
N SER A 18 21.02 21.49 -8.57
CA SER A 18 21.92 22.65 -8.57
C SER A 18 21.17 23.96 -8.33
N GLU A 19 21.92 25.06 -8.21
CA GLU A 19 21.41 26.42 -7.95
C GLU A 19 20.63 27.02 -9.12
N ASP A 20 20.82 26.50 -10.32
CA ASP A 20 20.01 26.83 -11.50
C ASP A 20 18.81 25.88 -11.68
N GLY A 21 18.50 25.06 -10.67
CA GLY A 21 17.34 24.16 -10.67
C GLY A 21 17.48 22.90 -11.54
N ARG A 22 18.69 22.59 -12.04
CA ARG A 22 18.90 21.35 -12.81
C ARG A 22 19.01 20.15 -11.87
N VAL A 23 18.34 19.06 -12.23
CA VAL A 23 18.54 17.75 -11.59
C VAL A 23 19.92 17.22 -11.98
N VAL A 24 20.81 17.06 -10.99
CA VAL A 24 22.19 16.59 -11.21
C VAL A 24 22.34 15.09 -10.95
N ALA A 25 21.51 14.53 -10.07
CA ALA A 25 21.44 13.11 -9.79
C ALA A 25 20.08 12.75 -9.20
N GLU A 26 19.62 11.55 -9.46
CA GLU A 26 18.41 10.99 -8.86
C GLU A 26 18.53 9.48 -8.72
N ALA A 27 17.79 8.93 -7.74
CA ALA A 27 17.60 7.50 -7.55
C ALA A 27 16.21 7.24 -6.98
N THR A 28 15.67 6.07 -7.31
CA THR A 28 14.39 5.58 -6.77
C THR A 28 14.60 4.19 -6.20
N ARG A 29 13.94 3.90 -5.08
CA ARG A 29 13.89 2.56 -4.46
C ARG A 29 12.47 2.24 -4.05
N ASP A 30 11.97 1.12 -4.55
CA ASP A 30 10.63 0.65 -4.27
C ASP A 30 10.57 -0.07 -2.91
N TYR A 31 9.38 -0.13 -2.32
CA TYR A 31 9.09 -0.92 -1.12
C TYR A 31 7.68 -1.52 -1.19
N PRO A 32 7.43 -2.61 -0.47
CA PRO A 32 6.13 -3.29 -0.54
C PRO A 32 5.00 -2.43 0.01
N LEU A 33 3.79 -2.69 -0.48
CA LEU A 33 2.54 -2.26 0.14
C LEU A 33 1.87 -3.51 0.71
N GLN A 34 1.51 -3.47 1.99
CA GLN A 34 0.80 -4.55 2.64
C GLN A 34 -0.70 -4.26 2.60
N VAL A 35 -1.47 -5.23 2.11
CA VAL A 35 -2.94 -5.17 2.08
C VAL A 35 -3.42 -6.39 2.87
N PRO A 36 -3.38 -6.38 4.22
CA PRO A 36 -3.67 -7.58 5.00
C PRO A 36 -5.15 -7.99 4.93
N ARG A 37 -6.05 -7.03 4.66
CA ARG A 37 -7.51 -7.24 4.53
C ARG A 37 -8.06 -6.29 3.45
N PRO A 38 -9.22 -6.58 2.85
CA PRO A 38 -9.90 -5.63 1.97
C PRO A 38 -10.09 -4.26 2.66
N GLY A 39 -9.73 -3.19 1.96
CA GLY A 39 -9.79 -1.82 2.49
C GLY A 39 -8.65 -1.44 3.45
N TRP A 40 -7.72 -2.35 3.76
CA TRP A 40 -6.57 -2.07 4.60
C TRP A 40 -5.33 -1.80 3.74
N ALA A 41 -4.50 -0.83 4.15
CA ALA A 41 -3.25 -0.48 3.50
C ALA A 41 -2.21 -0.09 4.56
N GLU A 42 -1.15 -0.89 4.65
CA GLU A 42 -0.09 -0.77 5.66
C GLU A 42 1.30 -0.82 5.03
N GLN A 43 2.27 -0.21 5.69
CA GLN A 43 3.70 -0.33 5.38
C GLN A 43 4.52 -0.45 6.65
N ASP A 44 5.62 -1.17 6.59
CA ASP A 44 6.63 -1.12 7.64
C ASP A 44 7.44 0.19 7.49
N PRO A 45 7.47 1.10 8.48
CA PRO A 45 8.29 2.30 8.41
C PRO A 45 9.78 2.03 8.17
N GLU A 46 10.29 0.88 8.59
CA GLU A 46 11.69 0.52 8.37
C GLU A 46 11.98 0.27 6.88
N ASP A 47 11.01 -0.18 6.08
CA ASP A 47 11.16 -0.29 4.62
C ASP A 47 11.39 1.09 3.98
N TRP A 48 10.70 2.13 4.47
CA TRP A 48 10.94 3.51 4.00
C TRP A 48 12.36 3.97 4.32
N TRP A 49 12.86 3.64 5.52
CA TRP A 49 14.20 3.98 5.93
C TRP A 49 15.26 3.27 5.09
N GLN A 50 15.12 1.96 4.88
CA GLN A 50 16.05 1.17 4.07
C GLN A 50 16.09 1.66 2.62
N ALA A 51 14.92 1.95 2.03
CA ALA A 51 14.83 2.50 0.68
C ALA A 51 15.47 3.90 0.60
N THR A 52 15.28 4.74 1.62
CA THR A 52 15.92 6.06 1.72
C THR A 52 17.44 5.92 1.81
N ASP A 53 17.97 5.09 2.71
CA ASP A 53 19.42 4.88 2.88
C ASP A 53 20.07 4.40 1.58
N ALA A 54 19.41 3.47 0.88
CA ALA A 54 19.87 2.96 -0.41
C ALA A 54 19.80 4.02 -1.53
N ALA A 55 18.71 4.77 -1.65
CA ALA A 55 18.54 5.79 -2.68
C ALA A 55 19.49 6.99 -2.46
N VAL A 56 19.70 7.41 -1.20
CA VAL A 56 20.68 8.44 -0.86
C VAL A 56 22.09 7.95 -1.21
N SER A 57 22.45 6.71 -0.83
CA SER A 57 23.75 6.11 -1.14
C SER A 57 24.06 6.10 -2.65
N ASP A 58 23.06 5.78 -3.48
CA ASP A 58 23.18 5.83 -4.94
C ASP A 58 23.47 7.24 -5.46
N VAL A 59 22.75 8.24 -4.93
CA VAL A 59 22.85 9.62 -5.39
C VAL A 59 24.17 10.24 -4.97
N VAL A 60 24.60 10.04 -3.71
CA VAL A 60 25.90 10.55 -3.22
C VAL A 60 27.08 9.85 -3.92
N GLY A 61 26.90 8.65 -4.49
CA GLY A 61 27.90 8.02 -5.35
C GLY A 61 28.10 8.70 -6.71
N ARG A 62 27.18 9.59 -7.12
CA ARG A 62 27.19 10.26 -8.44
C ARG A 62 27.54 11.75 -8.39
N VAL A 63 27.58 12.34 -7.19
CA VAL A 63 27.90 13.76 -6.97
C VAL A 63 28.94 13.89 -5.86
N ASP A 64 29.56 15.07 -5.73
CA ASP A 64 30.37 15.36 -4.55
C ASP A 64 29.44 15.64 -3.34
N PRO A 65 29.38 14.75 -2.33
CA PRO A 65 28.40 14.86 -1.25
C PRO A 65 28.70 16.06 -0.33
N GLN A 66 29.95 16.51 -0.28
CA GLN A 66 30.36 17.69 0.49
C GLN A 66 29.77 19.00 -0.06
N ARG A 67 29.25 18.99 -1.29
CA ARG A 67 28.58 20.14 -1.92
C ARG A 67 27.06 20.17 -1.71
N ILE A 68 26.51 19.19 -0.99
CA ILE A 68 25.10 19.14 -0.61
C ILE A 68 24.92 20.00 0.65
N ALA A 69 24.36 21.19 0.45
CA ALA A 69 24.27 22.22 1.47
C ALA A 69 23.05 22.05 2.39
N GLY A 70 22.08 21.19 2.04
CA GLY A 70 20.91 20.90 2.86
C GLY A 70 20.02 19.81 2.27
N ILE A 71 19.16 19.26 3.14
CA ILE A 71 18.20 18.19 2.83
C ILE A 71 16.78 18.70 3.07
N GLY A 72 15.88 18.44 2.12
CA GLY A 72 14.45 18.63 2.27
C GLY A 72 13.73 17.29 2.22
N LEU A 73 12.62 17.19 2.94
CA LEU A 73 11.83 15.97 3.02
C LEU A 73 10.41 16.18 2.46
N CYS A 74 9.93 15.14 1.79
CA CYS A 74 8.60 14.99 1.23
C CYS A 74 8.12 13.59 1.61
N GLY A 75 6.82 13.42 1.78
CA GLY A 75 6.27 12.08 1.91
C GLY A 75 4.76 12.05 1.85
N GLN A 76 4.24 10.84 1.69
CA GLN A 76 2.81 10.59 1.67
C GLN A 76 2.15 11.13 2.94
N MET A 77 1.07 11.90 2.75
CA MET A 77 0.34 12.54 3.86
C MET A 77 -0.51 11.55 4.65
N HIS A 78 -1.07 12.00 5.77
CA HIS A 78 -2.14 11.33 6.54
C HIS A 78 -1.79 10.00 7.22
N GLY A 79 -0.60 9.43 6.99
CA GLY A 79 -0.18 8.16 7.59
C GLY A 79 -0.12 8.22 9.13
N LEU A 80 -0.33 7.07 9.79
CA LEU A 80 -0.09 6.92 11.22
C LEU A 80 1.18 6.09 11.44
N THR A 81 2.26 6.73 11.88
CA THR A 81 3.45 6.07 12.43
C THR A 81 3.43 6.22 13.94
N ALA A 82 3.08 5.15 14.63
CA ALA A 82 2.92 5.12 16.08
C ALA A 82 4.23 4.69 16.76
N LEU A 83 4.82 5.57 17.56
CA LEU A 83 6.07 5.30 18.28
C LEU A 83 5.87 5.25 19.80
N ASP A 84 6.64 4.38 20.46
CA ASP A 84 6.71 4.32 21.92
C ASP A 84 7.75 5.29 22.53
N GLU A 85 7.98 5.18 23.84
CA GLU A 85 8.92 6.04 24.56
C GLU A 85 10.37 5.94 24.07
N HIS A 86 10.74 4.80 23.48
CA HIS A 86 12.07 4.55 22.93
C HIS A 86 12.19 4.98 21.46
N GLY A 87 11.08 5.37 20.83
CA GLY A 87 11.03 5.69 19.40
C GLY A 87 10.88 4.44 18.52
N GLU A 88 10.49 3.30 19.09
CA GLU A 88 10.24 2.07 18.36
C GLU A 88 8.82 2.06 17.80
N VAL A 89 8.68 1.51 16.59
CA VAL A 89 7.39 1.40 15.89
C VAL A 89 6.50 0.38 16.59
N LEU A 90 5.28 0.79 16.94
CA LEU A 90 4.33 -0.04 17.68
C LEU A 90 3.52 -0.99 16.80
N ILE A 91 3.14 -0.51 15.61
CA ILE A 91 2.35 -1.24 14.61
C ILE A 91 2.81 -0.82 13.20
N PRO A 92 2.61 -1.65 12.16
CA PRO A 92 2.76 -1.20 10.77
C PRO A 92 2.02 0.12 10.55
N ALA A 93 2.62 1.01 9.76
CA ALA A 93 2.06 2.32 9.53
C ALA A 93 0.76 2.21 8.74
N ILE A 94 -0.32 2.79 9.25
CA ILE A 94 -1.62 2.77 8.56
C ILE A 94 -1.66 3.92 7.56
N LEU A 95 -1.82 3.61 6.26
CA LEU A 95 -1.63 4.56 5.15
C LEU A 95 -2.87 5.40 4.81
N TRP A 96 -2.70 6.42 3.97
CA TRP A 96 -3.76 7.37 3.58
C TRP A 96 -4.90 6.75 2.78
N ASN A 97 -4.65 5.67 2.06
CA ASN A 97 -5.62 4.94 1.26
C ASN A 97 -6.36 3.85 2.08
N ASP A 98 -6.01 3.67 3.35
CA ASP A 98 -6.68 2.77 4.28
C ASP A 98 -8.08 3.27 4.65
N GLN A 99 -9.07 2.37 4.62
CA GLN A 99 -10.48 2.66 4.85
C GLN A 99 -11.01 2.11 6.19
N ARG A 100 -10.17 1.48 7.03
CA ARG A 100 -10.62 0.74 8.22
C ARG A 100 -11.23 1.62 9.30
N CYS A 101 -10.92 2.92 9.29
CA CYS A 101 -11.29 3.86 10.35
C CYS A 101 -12.52 4.72 10.01
N ALA A 102 -13.35 4.31 9.06
CA ALA A 102 -14.53 5.07 8.66
C ALA A 102 -15.50 5.33 9.82
N THR A 103 -15.76 4.31 10.64
CA THR A 103 -16.62 4.44 11.83
C THR A 103 -16.03 5.45 12.83
N GLU A 104 -14.72 5.41 13.08
CA GLU A 104 -14.06 6.36 13.97
C GLU A 104 -14.08 7.79 13.43
N CYS A 105 -13.99 7.97 12.10
CA CYS A 105 -14.14 9.27 11.48
C CYS A 105 -15.53 9.88 11.76
N ASP A 106 -16.59 9.09 11.61
CA ASP A 106 -17.98 9.53 11.88
C ASP A 106 -18.19 9.89 13.36
N GLU A 107 -17.60 9.12 14.27
CA GLU A 107 -17.62 9.42 15.70
C GLU A 107 -16.89 10.72 16.03
N ILE A 108 -15.74 10.99 15.40
CA ILE A 108 -15.01 12.26 15.59
C ILE A 108 -15.84 13.44 15.07
N VAL A 109 -16.48 13.30 13.90
CA VAL A 109 -17.40 14.33 13.37
C VAL A 109 -18.54 14.59 14.36
N THR A 110 -19.11 13.52 14.93
CA THR A 110 -20.19 13.61 15.92
C THR A 110 -19.71 14.30 17.20
N ALA A 111 -18.55 13.91 17.73
CA ALA A 111 -17.94 14.49 18.93
C ALA A 111 -17.60 15.98 18.77
N ALA A 112 -17.22 16.40 17.55
CA ALA A 112 -16.99 17.80 17.21
C ALA A 112 -18.28 18.64 17.20
N GLY A 113 -19.47 18.02 17.20
CA GLY A 113 -20.76 18.71 17.06
C GLY A 113 -21.29 18.73 15.61
N GLY A 114 -20.84 17.80 14.77
CA GLY A 114 -21.21 17.70 13.35
C GLY A 114 -20.21 18.41 12.42
N LEU A 115 -20.41 18.22 11.11
CA LEU A 115 -19.50 18.71 10.07
C LEU A 115 -19.19 20.21 10.18
N ALA A 116 -20.21 21.04 10.37
CA ALA A 116 -20.02 22.50 10.45
C ALA A 116 -19.10 22.91 11.62
N ALA A 117 -19.24 22.27 12.78
CA ALA A 117 -18.41 22.54 13.94
C ALA A 117 -16.98 22.00 13.75
N LEU A 118 -16.84 20.80 13.16
CA LEU A 118 -15.53 20.26 12.80
C LEU A 118 -14.77 21.21 11.85
N LEU A 119 -15.43 21.73 10.82
CA LEU A 119 -14.82 22.67 9.87
C LEU A 119 -14.34 23.96 10.54
N GLN A 120 -14.98 24.43 11.63
CA GLN A 120 -14.48 25.57 12.40
C GLN A 120 -13.21 25.25 13.21
N LEU A 121 -12.97 23.97 13.51
CA LEU A 121 -11.83 23.49 14.29
C LEU A 121 -10.63 23.13 13.41
N THR A 122 -10.84 22.76 12.14
CA THR A 122 -9.78 22.17 11.28
C THR A 122 -9.77 22.65 9.82
N ASP A 123 -10.80 23.37 9.36
CA ASP A 123 -11.08 23.68 7.94
C ASP A 123 -11.23 22.44 7.02
N ASN A 124 -11.29 21.22 7.59
CA ASN A 124 -11.34 19.97 6.84
C ASN A 124 -12.36 18.98 7.41
N GLN A 125 -13.04 18.25 6.53
CA GLN A 125 -13.81 17.08 6.93
C GLN A 125 -12.87 15.98 7.46
N MET A 126 -13.37 15.17 8.39
CA MET A 126 -12.69 13.95 8.82
C MET A 126 -12.94 12.85 7.80
N LEU A 127 -11.93 12.53 7.00
CA LEU A 127 -12.03 11.50 5.96
C LEU A 127 -11.37 10.20 6.44
N PRO A 128 -11.90 9.02 6.05
CA PRO A 128 -11.16 7.77 6.16
C PRO A 128 -9.79 7.93 5.49
N GLY A 129 -8.73 7.52 6.21
CA GLY A 129 -7.35 7.77 5.82
C GLY A 129 -6.66 8.89 6.58
N TYR A 130 -7.38 9.79 7.28
CA TYR A 130 -6.77 10.81 8.15
C TYR A 130 -6.23 10.21 9.45
N THR A 131 -5.15 10.79 9.98
CA THR A 131 -4.42 10.30 11.16
C THR A 131 -5.32 10.14 12.40
N ALA A 132 -6.22 11.10 12.65
CA ALA A 132 -7.10 11.10 13.83
C ALA A 132 -7.99 9.84 13.94
N GLY A 133 -8.61 9.44 12.82
CA GLY A 133 -9.45 8.25 12.76
C GLY A 133 -8.66 6.98 13.07
N LYS A 134 -7.43 6.89 12.55
CA LYS A 134 -6.53 5.74 12.77
C LYS A 134 -6.09 5.62 14.23
N ILE A 135 -5.84 6.74 14.90
CA ILE A 135 -5.49 6.75 16.33
C ILE A 135 -6.69 6.27 17.16
N SER A 136 -7.89 6.76 16.84
CA SER A 136 -9.12 6.31 17.52
C SER A 136 -9.39 4.83 17.26
N TRP A 137 -9.08 4.33 16.07
CA TRP A 137 -9.18 2.91 15.73
C TRP A 137 -8.18 2.09 16.52
N MET A 138 -6.91 2.52 16.57
CA MET A 138 -5.84 1.87 17.35
C MET A 138 -6.22 1.79 18.83
N ARG A 139 -6.78 2.86 19.40
CA ARG A 139 -7.26 2.86 20.79
C ARG A 139 -8.33 1.79 21.08
N LYS A 140 -9.25 1.53 20.14
CA LYS A 140 -10.31 0.51 20.30
C LYS A 140 -9.82 -0.91 20.01
N HIS A 141 -9.03 -1.08 18.96
CA HIS A 141 -8.71 -2.40 18.39
C HIS A 141 -7.29 -2.91 18.73
N ARG A 142 -6.44 -2.02 19.24
CA ARG A 142 -5.04 -2.26 19.66
C ARG A 142 -4.74 -1.50 20.97
N PRO A 143 -5.51 -1.74 22.05
CA PRO A 143 -5.42 -0.95 23.29
C PRO A 143 -4.08 -1.11 24.00
N ALA A 144 -3.41 -2.27 23.88
CA ALA A 144 -2.11 -2.52 24.49
C ALA A 144 -1.01 -1.65 23.84
N GLU A 145 -1.02 -1.56 22.52
CA GLU A 145 -0.14 -0.70 21.75
C GLU A 145 -0.47 0.77 21.99
N PHE A 146 -1.76 1.14 22.02
CA PHE A 146 -2.18 2.52 22.29
C PHE A 146 -1.71 3.01 23.66
N ALA A 147 -1.73 2.16 24.69
CA ALA A 147 -1.23 2.53 26.02
C ALA A 147 0.28 2.89 26.04
N ARG A 148 1.06 2.29 25.10
CA ARG A 148 2.49 2.54 24.92
C ARG A 148 2.79 3.72 23.99
N LEU A 149 1.79 4.24 23.27
CA LEU A 149 1.94 5.35 22.34
C LEU A 149 2.48 6.59 23.05
N ARG A 150 3.56 7.16 22.51
CA ARG A 150 4.17 8.41 23.01
C ARG A 150 4.40 9.44 21.92
N THR A 151 4.51 9.03 20.66
CA THR A 151 4.65 9.98 19.56
C THR A 151 3.93 9.48 18.32
N VAL A 152 3.17 10.39 17.70
CA VAL A 152 2.52 10.18 16.41
C VAL A 152 3.28 10.97 15.34
N LEU A 153 3.77 10.28 14.31
CA LEU A 153 4.44 10.90 13.18
C LEU A 153 3.74 10.52 11.87
N ASN A 154 3.76 11.43 10.90
CA ASN A 154 3.48 11.08 9.50
C ASN A 154 4.73 10.43 8.87
N PRO A 155 4.61 9.73 7.73
CA PRO A 155 5.72 8.97 7.13
C PRO A 155 7.00 9.78 6.89
N LYS A 156 6.88 11.01 6.38
CA LYS A 156 8.01 11.95 6.23
C LYS A 156 8.71 12.24 7.56
N ASP A 157 7.93 12.43 8.62
CA ASP A 157 8.47 12.84 9.92
C ASP A 157 9.15 11.69 10.64
N PHE A 158 8.76 10.44 10.34
CA PHE A 158 9.53 9.27 10.73
C PHE A 158 10.92 9.28 10.08
N LEU A 159 11.01 9.58 8.78
CA LEU A 159 12.33 9.74 8.12
C LEU A 159 13.15 10.87 8.73
N ARG A 160 12.52 12.00 9.08
CA ARG A 160 13.20 13.07 9.83
C ARG A 160 13.78 12.53 11.13
N PHE A 161 12.98 11.85 11.93
CA PHE A 161 13.42 11.28 13.20
C PHE A 161 14.63 10.34 13.00
N LYS A 162 14.62 9.49 11.97
CA LYS A 162 15.76 8.63 11.62
C LYS A 162 16.99 9.42 11.14
N ILE A 163 16.81 10.57 10.47
CA ILE A 163 17.90 11.38 9.90
C ILE A 163 18.53 12.33 10.92
N THR A 164 17.74 12.93 11.81
CA THR A 164 18.19 14.02 12.70
C THR A 164 18.00 13.72 14.19
N GLY A 165 17.20 12.71 14.53
CA GLY A 165 16.73 12.48 15.90
C GLY A 165 15.63 13.44 16.38
N ASP A 166 15.28 14.48 15.59
CA ASP A 166 14.23 15.45 15.95
C ASP A 166 12.82 14.92 15.62
N ARG A 167 11.85 15.28 16.44
CA ARG A 167 10.43 14.93 16.29
C ARG A 167 9.65 16.22 16.05
N CYS A 168 9.47 16.57 14.78
CA CYS A 168 8.64 17.70 14.33
C CYS A 168 7.90 17.35 13.05
N THR A 169 6.72 17.95 12.85
CA THR A 169 5.98 17.96 11.57
C THR A 169 6.00 19.36 10.99
N ASP A 170 5.80 19.49 9.68
CA ASP A 170 5.53 20.79 9.07
C ASP A 170 4.02 21.08 9.01
N VAL A 171 3.69 22.36 8.86
CA VAL A 171 2.32 22.87 8.77
C VAL A 171 1.49 22.25 7.63
N SER A 172 2.09 21.86 6.50
CA SER A 172 1.37 21.29 5.36
C SER A 172 0.93 19.85 5.65
N ASP A 173 1.83 19.05 6.22
CA ASP A 173 1.55 17.65 6.55
C ASP A 173 0.63 17.54 7.80
N ALA A 174 0.84 18.43 8.78
CA ALA A 174 -0.03 18.56 9.97
C ALA A 174 -1.49 18.84 9.57
N SER A 175 -1.71 19.64 8.52
CA SER A 175 -3.04 19.97 8.01
C SER A 175 -3.84 18.72 7.60
N GLY A 176 -3.17 17.66 7.15
CA GLY A 176 -3.79 16.40 6.74
C GLY A 176 -4.09 15.41 7.87
N THR A 177 -3.79 15.74 9.13
CA THR A 177 -4.00 14.81 10.26
C THR A 177 -5.45 14.71 10.72
N GLY A 178 -6.27 15.71 10.39
CA GLY A 178 -7.61 15.90 10.95
C GLY A 178 -7.61 16.52 12.36
N LEU A 179 -6.46 16.92 12.90
CA LEU A 179 -6.32 17.49 14.25
C LEU A 179 -5.69 18.89 14.26
N PHE A 180 -5.55 19.51 13.09
CA PHE A 180 -4.84 20.77 12.92
C PHE A 180 -5.80 21.87 12.48
N ASP A 181 -5.81 23.00 13.19
CA ASP A 181 -6.51 24.23 12.81
C ASP A 181 -5.67 24.92 11.72
N VAL A 182 -6.04 24.65 10.47
CA VAL A 182 -5.29 25.09 9.29
C VAL A 182 -5.28 26.63 9.18
N ARG A 183 -6.40 27.27 9.50
CA ARG A 183 -6.51 28.74 9.49
C ARG A 183 -5.61 29.39 10.52
N ARG A 184 -5.49 28.82 11.72
CA ARG A 184 -4.63 29.36 12.80
C ARG A 184 -3.23 28.74 12.83
N ARG A 185 -2.92 27.80 11.94
CA ARG A 185 -1.62 27.11 11.80
C ARG A 185 -1.15 26.47 13.12
N ARG A 186 -2.03 25.78 13.82
CA ARG A 186 -1.71 25.11 15.10
C ARG A 186 -2.54 23.86 15.34
N TRP A 187 -2.09 22.99 16.22
CA TRP A 187 -2.90 21.86 16.70
C TRP A 187 -4.22 22.35 17.32
N SER A 188 -5.31 21.67 16.97
CA SER A 188 -6.64 21.90 17.53
C SER A 188 -6.77 21.14 18.84
N THR A 189 -6.24 21.73 19.92
CA THR A 189 -6.32 21.15 21.27
C THR A 189 -7.76 20.99 21.76
N GLU A 190 -8.67 21.83 21.26
CA GLU A 190 -10.10 21.70 21.51
C GLU A 190 -10.67 20.41 20.92
N LEU A 191 -10.39 20.10 19.65
CA LEU A 191 -10.82 18.85 19.03
C LEU A 191 -10.20 17.64 19.73
N MET A 192 -8.90 17.68 20.02
CA MET A 192 -8.19 16.62 20.74
C MET A 192 -8.86 16.32 22.09
N ARG A 193 -9.25 17.36 22.85
CA ARG A 193 -9.99 17.20 24.12
C ARG A 193 -11.37 16.58 23.92
N LEU A 194 -12.10 16.92 22.84
CA LEU A 194 -13.42 16.35 22.55
C LEU A 194 -13.37 14.85 22.26
N ILE A 195 -12.25 14.36 21.72
CA ILE A 195 -12.04 12.94 21.37
C ILE A 195 -11.10 12.22 22.35
N ASP A 196 -10.86 12.82 23.52
CA ASP A 196 -10.01 12.29 24.59
C ASP A 196 -8.61 11.87 24.10
N LEU A 197 -7.96 12.75 23.35
CA LEU A 197 -6.62 12.55 22.82
C LEU A 197 -5.64 13.54 23.44
N ASP A 198 -4.51 13.03 23.90
CA ASP A 198 -3.46 13.84 24.52
C ASP A 198 -2.69 14.66 23.46
N PRO A 199 -2.67 16.01 23.55
CA PRO A 199 -1.90 16.85 22.64
C PRO A 199 -0.39 16.57 22.66
N ASP A 200 0.16 16.04 23.76
CA ASP A 200 1.60 15.78 23.89
C ASP A 200 2.07 14.59 23.04
N LEU A 201 1.15 13.80 22.48
CA LEU A 201 1.46 12.77 21.48
C LEU A 201 1.93 13.36 20.15
N PHE A 202 1.62 14.62 19.88
CA PHE A 202 1.89 15.26 18.60
C PHE A 202 3.14 16.13 18.68
N PRO A 203 4.02 16.05 17.67
CA PRO A 203 5.26 16.79 17.70
C PRO A 203 5.03 18.30 17.47
N ARG A 204 6.06 19.11 17.73
CA ARG A 204 6.00 20.55 17.40
C ARG A 204 5.78 20.73 15.90
N VAL A 205 5.05 21.78 15.54
CA VAL A 205 4.80 22.13 14.13
C VAL A 205 5.72 23.26 13.70
N VAL A 206 6.34 23.11 12.53
CA VAL A 206 7.28 24.08 11.94
C VAL A 206 6.83 24.54 10.57
N GLU A 207 7.40 25.63 10.08
CA GLU A 207 7.25 26.02 8.67
C GLU A 207 8.09 25.11 7.76
N SER A 208 7.64 24.88 6.53
CA SER A 208 8.27 23.92 5.60
C SER A 208 9.74 24.25 5.26
N THR A 209 10.12 25.53 5.28
CA THR A 209 11.50 25.99 5.03
C THR A 209 12.35 26.13 6.30
N GLU A 210 11.77 25.93 7.49
CA GLU A 210 12.50 26.05 8.76
C GLU A 210 13.52 24.92 8.90
N ILE A 211 14.75 25.24 9.32
CA ILE A 211 15.73 24.21 9.70
C ILE A 211 15.30 23.58 11.01
N THR A 212 15.09 22.27 10.98
CA THR A 212 14.60 21.50 12.13
C THR A 212 15.73 20.88 12.94
N GLY A 213 16.85 20.59 12.28
CA GLY A 213 18.05 20.01 12.87
C GLY A 213 19.11 19.77 11.81
N THR A 214 20.16 19.05 12.20
CA THR A 214 21.21 18.59 11.28
C THR A 214 21.19 17.07 11.20
N ILE A 215 21.77 16.53 10.13
CA ILE A 215 21.96 15.10 9.98
C ILE A 215 22.74 14.49 11.17
N LEU A 216 22.39 13.28 11.57
CA LEU A 216 23.10 12.55 12.62
C LEU A 216 24.55 12.24 12.20
N PRO A 217 25.53 12.30 13.14
CA PRO A 217 26.94 12.13 12.81
C PRO A 217 27.31 10.82 12.10
N GLU A 218 26.66 9.73 12.44
CA GLU A 218 26.84 8.42 11.81
C GLU A 218 26.34 8.39 10.36
N LEU A 219 25.25 9.09 10.07
CA LEU A 219 24.72 9.22 8.71
C LEU A 219 25.55 10.17 7.87
N ALA A 220 26.05 11.26 8.46
CA ALA A 220 27.00 12.15 7.79
C ALA A 220 28.25 11.38 7.32
N ARG A 221 28.81 10.52 8.17
CA ARG A 221 29.93 9.64 7.79
C ARG A 221 29.55 8.62 6.71
N ARG A 222 28.37 8.00 6.84
CA ARG A 222 27.89 6.96 5.90
C ARG A 222 27.65 7.53 4.51
N TRP A 223 26.96 8.66 4.40
CA TRP A 223 26.60 9.29 3.13
C TRP A 223 27.67 10.27 2.62
N GLY A 224 28.76 10.44 3.38
CA GLY A 224 29.85 11.35 3.03
C GLY A 224 29.46 12.83 3.07
N LEU A 225 28.37 13.19 3.73
CA LEU A 225 27.88 14.56 3.87
C LEU A 225 28.67 15.34 4.94
N ALA A 226 28.53 16.66 4.96
CA ALA A 226 29.07 17.48 6.04
C ALA A 226 28.31 17.18 7.35
N ALA A 227 29.02 17.17 8.47
CA ALA A 227 28.42 16.81 9.77
C ALA A 227 27.34 17.80 10.24
N ASP A 228 27.35 19.00 9.71
CA ASP A 228 26.41 20.09 9.97
C ASP A 228 25.37 20.26 8.85
N THR A 229 25.25 19.31 7.90
CA THR A 229 24.25 19.41 6.82
C THR A 229 22.84 19.56 7.42
N PRO A 230 22.16 20.69 7.20
CA PRO A 230 20.86 21.00 7.78
C PRO A 230 19.73 20.25 7.08
N VAL A 231 18.65 19.97 7.83
CA VAL A 231 17.43 19.36 7.34
C VAL A 231 16.24 20.27 7.62
N VAL A 232 15.51 20.66 6.56
CA VAL A 232 14.35 21.56 6.66
C VAL A 232 13.04 20.83 6.96
N GLY A 233 12.01 21.57 7.37
CA GLY A 233 10.67 21.08 7.75
C GLY A 233 9.97 20.23 6.68
N GLY A 234 10.22 20.52 5.39
CA GLY A 234 9.66 19.71 4.31
C GLY A 234 8.15 19.89 4.16
N GLY A 235 7.48 18.93 3.54
CA GLY A 235 6.03 19.03 3.30
C GLY A 235 5.35 17.72 2.93
N GLY A 236 4.02 17.71 3.01
CA GLY A 236 3.20 16.63 2.48
C GLY A 236 3.26 16.59 0.95
N ASP A 237 3.29 15.39 0.38
CA ASP A 237 3.49 15.14 -1.06
C ASP A 237 2.59 15.97 -1.99
N SER A 238 1.30 16.04 -1.69
CA SER A 238 0.31 16.70 -2.52
C SER A 238 0.53 18.22 -2.57
N VAL A 239 0.95 18.81 -1.45
CA VAL A 239 1.27 20.24 -1.37
C VAL A 239 2.64 20.51 -2.00
N LEU A 240 3.63 19.66 -1.74
CA LEU A 240 4.97 19.80 -2.30
C LEU A 240 5.01 19.59 -3.82
N GLN A 241 4.15 18.74 -4.36
CA GLN A 241 4.02 18.54 -5.79
C GLN A 241 3.44 19.77 -6.50
N THR A 242 2.55 20.54 -5.86
CA THR A 242 2.12 21.82 -6.43
C THR A 242 3.19 22.90 -6.25
N THR A 243 3.91 22.90 -5.12
CA THR A 243 5.09 23.74 -4.91
C THR A 243 6.15 23.50 -5.98
N SER A 244 6.44 22.25 -6.37
CA SER A 244 7.41 21.94 -7.43
C SER A 244 7.01 22.49 -8.80
N MET A 245 5.72 22.81 -8.98
CA MET A 245 5.22 23.47 -10.19
C MET A 245 5.29 25.01 -10.13
N GLY A 246 5.68 25.59 -9.00
CA GLY A 246 5.66 27.04 -8.80
C GLY A 246 4.38 27.60 -8.19
N ILE A 247 3.55 26.74 -7.58
CA ILE A 247 2.23 27.12 -7.05
C ILE A 247 2.34 27.38 -5.54
N VAL A 248 2.70 28.61 -5.19
CA VAL A 248 2.83 29.05 -3.78
C VAL A 248 2.03 30.32 -3.47
N GLY A 249 1.34 30.85 -4.47
CA GLY A 249 0.48 32.03 -4.36
C GLY A 249 -0.67 32.00 -5.37
N PRO A 250 -1.51 33.06 -5.37
CA PRO A 250 -2.71 33.12 -6.20
C PRO A 250 -2.39 33.22 -7.70
N GLY A 251 -3.39 32.91 -8.52
CA GLY A 251 -3.34 33.08 -9.97
C GLY A 251 -2.83 31.87 -10.77
N VAL A 252 -2.44 30.78 -10.11
CA VAL A 252 -2.02 29.54 -10.77
C VAL A 252 -2.80 28.35 -10.23
N GLN A 253 -3.30 27.52 -11.14
CA GLN A 253 -3.92 26.24 -10.81
C GLN A 253 -3.05 25.10 -11.33
N GLY A 254 -2.82 24.11 -10.50
CA GLY A 254 -2.06 22.91 -10.81
C GLY A 254 -2.99 21.75 -11.07
N VAL A 255 -2.69 20.97 -12.12
CA VAL A 255 -3.34 19.70 -12.41
C VAL A 255 -2.29 18.60 -12.38
N THR A 256 -2.39 17.70 -11.43
CA THR A 256 -1.55 16.51 -11.36
C THR A 256 -2.31 15.32 -11.92
N LEU A 257 -1.74 14.67 -12.94
CA LEU A 257 -2.25 13.46 -13.57
C LEU A 257 -1.34 12.26 -13.23
N GLY A 258 -1.55 11.68 -12.05
CA GLY A 258 -0.95 10.42 -11.62
C GLY A 258 -1.96 9.27 -11.70
N THR A 259 -1.74 8.22 -10.90
CA THR A 259 -2.73 7.15 -10.67
C THR A 259 -4.05 7.75 -10.17
N ALA A 260 -3.94 8.61 -9.16
CA ALA A 260 -4.97 9.55 -8.73
C ALA A 260 -4.79 10.91 -9.44
N GLY A 261 -5.84 11.71 -9.47
CA GLY A 261 -5.82 13.06 -10.03
C GLY A 261 -5.91 14.10 -8.92
N LEU A 262 -5.21 15.22 -9.05
CA LEU A 262 -5.32 16.33 -8.11
C LEU A 262 -5.44 17.63 -8.88
N VAL A 263 -6.34 18.50 -8.42
CA VAL A 263 -6.37 19.90 -8.85
C VAL A 263 -6.14 20.76 -7.62
N GLY A 264 -5.09 21.58 -7.65
CA GLY A 264 -4.62 22.36 -6.50
C GLY A 264 -4.34 23.81 -6.86
N ALA A 265 -4.43 24.69 -5.87
CA ALA A 265 -4.05 26.08 -5.98
C ALA A 265 -3.59 26.61 -4.62
N ALA A 266 -2.89 27.75 -4.62
CA ALA A 266 -2.44 28.42 -3.42
C ALA A 266 -3.02 29.83 -3.30
N ASP A 267 -3.16 30.32 -2.08
CA ASP A 267 -3.60 31.69 -1.80
C ASP A 267 -2.88 32.25 -0.55
N THR A 268 -2.92 33.56 -0.41
CA THR A 268 -2.49 34.37 0.75
C THR A 268 -3.51 34.40 1.88
N ARG A 269 -4.70 33.84 1.67
CA ARG A 269 -5.77 33.74 2.67
C ARG A 269 -6.26 32.31 2.75
N CYS A 270 -6.59 31.85 3.95
CA CYS A 270 -7.21 30.54 4.12
C CYS A 270 -8.58 30.52 3.39
N PRO A 271 -8.76 29.68 2.37
CA PRO A 271 -10.00 29.63 1.60
C PRO A 271 -11.18 29.19 2.47
N ASP A 272 -12.38 29.52 2.02
CA ASP A 272 -13.61 29.00 2.64
C ASP A 272 -13.87 27.58 2.14
N ASN A 273 -14.24 26.67 3.04
CA ASN A 273 -14.56 25.28 2.73
C ASN A 273 -15.91 24.87 3.37
N PRO A 274 -17.02 25.51 2.98
CA PRO A 274 -18.29 25.43 3.73
C PRO A 274 -18.93 24.05 3.72
N ASP A 275 -18.65 23.22 2.72
CA ASP A 275 -19.18 21.87 2.57
C ASP A 275 -18.13 20.77 2.80
N GLY A 276 -16.90 21.13 3.14
CA GLY A 276 -15.82 20.18 3.44
C GLY A 276 -15.33 19.35 2.25
N ARG A 277 -15.76 19.66 1.02
CA ARG A 277 -15.46 18.84 -0.18
C ARG A 277 -14.07 19.06 -0.75
N LEU A 278 -13.44 20.19 -0.41
CA LEU A 278 -12.04 20.44 -0.71
C LEU A 278 -11.19 20.14 0.52
N GLN A 279 -9.92 19.85 0.29
CA GLN A 279 -8.93 19.72 1.34
C GLN A 279 -8.15 21.02 1.44
N ILE A 280 -8.14 21.61 2.63
CA ILE A 280 -7.44 22.86 2.93
C ILE A 280 -6.19 22.51 3.72
N SER A 281 -5.06 23.06 3.31
CA SER A 281 -3.76 22.86 3.96
C SER A 281 -3.01 24.17 4.07
N CYS A 282 -2.05 24.24 4.98
CA CYS A 282 -1.04 25.28 4.91
C CYS A 282 -0.18 25.07 3.67
N GLY A 283 0.12 26.14 2.95
CA GLY A 283 1.11 26.11 1.87
C GLY A 283 2.52 25.97 2.43
N ASN A 284 3.47 25.56 1.58
CA ASN A 284 4.88 25.39 1.98
C ASN A 284 5.64 26.71 2.13
N ALA A 285 5.06 27.84 1.73
CA ALA A 285 5.55 29.16 2.07
C ALA A 285 4.84 29.68 3.34
N PRO A 286 5.57 30.32 4.28
CA PRO A 286 4.96 30.91 5.47
C PRO A 286 3.82 31.88 5.14
N GLY A 287 2.72 31.78 5.89
CA GLY A 287 1.54 32.63 5.69
C GLY A 287 0.76 32.38 4.39
N ARG A 288 0.97 31.24 3.74
CA ARG A 288 0.20 30.80 2.58
C ARG A 288 -0.67 29.60 2.92
N TRP A 289 -1.75 29.43 2.15
CA TRP A 289 -2.65 28.29 2.19
C TRP A 289 -2.72 27.63 0.83
N HIS A 290 -3.03 26.35 0.85
CA HIS A 290 -3.18 25.51 -0.31
C HIS A 290 -4.53 24.81 -0.24
N VAL A 291 -5.25 24.80 -1.34
CA VAL A 291 -6.52 24.12 -1.51
C VAL A 291 -6.38 23.09 -2.60
N MET A 292 -6.91 21.90 -2.37
CA MET A 292 -6.93 20.85 -3.37
C MET A 292 -8.23 20.06 -3.36
N GLY A 293 -8.63 19.63 -4.55
CA GLY A 293 -9.55 18.51 -4.68
C GLY A 293 -8.83 17.32 -5.29
N VAL A 294 -9.06 16.14 -4.73
CA VAL A 294 -8.37 14.92 -5.13
C VAL A 294 -9.36 13.92 -5.68
N SER A 295 -9.17 13.55 -6.95
CA SER A 295 -9.84 12.44 -7.61
C SER A 295 -9.09 11.15 -7.30
N LEU A 296 -9.77 10.13 -6.76
CA LEU A 296 -9.20 8.78 -6.63
C LEU A 296 -8.98 8.13 -8.00
N ASN A 297 -9.65 8.64 -9.04
CA ASN A 297 -9.72 8.03 -10.35
C ASN A 297 -9.13 8.99 -11.41
N ALA A 298 -7.92 8.69 -11.89
CA ALA A 298 -7.31 9.38 -13.02
C ALA A 298 -6.56 8.42 -13.94
N GLY A 299 -5.22 8.42 -13.94
CA GLY A 299 -4.42 7.47 -14.71
C GLY A 299 -4.71 6.02 -14.32
N GLY A 300 -5.11 5.78 -13.07
CA GLY A 300 -5.55 4.46 -12.59
C GLY A 300 -6.74 3.90 -13.37
N SER A 301 -7.70 4.74 -13.78
CA SER A 301 -8.83 4.30 -14.61
C SER A 301 -8.39 3.87 -16.01
N TYR A 302 -7.36 4.52 -16.55
CA TYR A 302 -6.80 4.14 -17.85
C TYR A 302 -5.95 2.88 -17.77
N ALA A 303 -5.20 2.71 -16.68
CA ALA A 303 -4.47 1.47 -16.38
C ALA A 303 -5.42 0.29 -16.18
N TRP A 304 -6.53 0.48 -15.47
CA TRP A 304 -7.60 -0.51 -15.33
C TRP A 304 -8.16 -0.92 -16.70
N LEU A 305 -8.53 0.04 -17.54
CA LEU A 305 -9.04 -0.25 -18.89
C LEU A 305 -8.02 -1.07 -19.70
N ARG A 306 -6.74 -0.68 -19.64
CA ARG A 306 -5.65 -1.40 -20.31
C ARG A 306 -5.53 -2.84 -19.81
N SER A 307 -5.66 -3.07 -18.51
CA SER A 307 -5.65 -4.42 -17.92
C SER A 307 -6.81 -5.26 -18.44
N VAL A 308 -8.04 -4.74 -18.34
CA VAL A 308 -9.26 -5.45 -18.74
C VAL A 308 -9.25 -5.79 -20.24
N LEU A 309 -8.82 -4.86 -21.09
CA LEU A 309 -8.70 -5.14 -22.52
C LEU A 309 -7.53 -6.10 -22.82
N GLY A 310 -6.46 -6.04 -22.02
CA GLY A 310 -5.30 -6.91 -22.14
C GLY A 310 -5.59 -8.38 -21.83
N GLU A 311 -6.58 -8.67 -20.96
CA GLU A 311 -7.07 -10.04 -20.72
C GLU A 311 -7.72 -10.66 -21.96
N LEU A 312 -8.21 -9.83 -22.88
CA LEU A 312 -8.91 -10.26 -24.10
C LEU A 312 -8.02 -10.19 -25.35
N ALA A 313 -6.94 -9.42 -25.31
CA ALA A 313 -6.07 -9.20 -26.47
C ALA A 313 -4.61 -8.91 -26.07
N ASP A 314 -3.71 -9.70 -26.63
CA ASP A 314 -2.26 -9.54 -26.43
C ASP A 314 -1.72 -8.24 -27.05
N GLY A 315 -0.63 -7.73 -26.47
CA GLY A 315 0.13 -6.60 -27.04
C GLY A 315 -0.52 -5.23 -26.87
N LEU A 316 -1.61 -5.10 -26.09
CA LEU A 316 -2.19 -3.81 -25.72
C LEU A 316 -1.31 -3.08 -24.70
N ASP A 317 -0.62 -2.05 -25.17
CA ASP A 317 0.14 -1.10 -24.37
C ASP A 317 -0.52 0.30 -24.40
N PHE A 318 -0.02 1.22 -23.57
CA PHE A 318 -0.55 2.59 -23.53
C PHE A 318 -0.36 3.33 -24.87
N THR A 319 0.65 2.96 -25.68
CA THR A 319 0.84 3.52 -27.02
C THR A 319 -0.32 3.17 -27.95
N ALA A 320 -0.74 1.91 -27.96
CA ALA A 320 -1.85 1.42 -28.75
C ALA A 320 -3.18 2.05 -28.30
N LEU A 321 -3.43 2.11 -26.99
CA LEU A 321 -4.63 2.74 -26.47
C LEU A 321 -4.67 4.24 -26.79
N ASN A 322 -3.55 4.97 -26.68
CA ASN A 322 -3.49 6.39 -27.03
C ASN A 322 -3.80 6.61 -28.51
N ARG A 323 -3.28 5.75 -29.40
CA ARG A 323 -3.58 5.81 -30.84
C ARG A 323 -5.06 5.57 -31.13
N ALA A 324 -5.69 4.61 -30.44
CA ALA A 324 -7.11 4.34 -30.59
C ALA A 324 -7.97 5.51 -30.08
N ALA A 325 -7.61 6.09 -28.93
CA ALA A 325 -8.30 7.25 -28.38
C ALA A 325 -8.20 8.47 -29.31
N ASP A 326 -7.02 8.73 -29.87
CA ASP A 326 -6.78 9.85 -30.79
C ASP A 326 -7.59 9.73 -32.09
N ALA A 327 -7.81 8.49 -32.57
CA ALA A 327 -8.60 8.21 -33.77
C ALA A 327 -10.13 8.35 -33.57
N ALA A 328 -10.62 8.25 -32.33
CA ALA A 328 -12.04 8.43 -32.04
C ALA A 328 -12.45 9.91 -32.14
N PRO A 329 -13.71 10.22 -32.51
CA PRO A 329 -14.19 11.60 -32.59
C PRO A 329 -14.24 12.28 -31.21
N VAL A 330 -14.04 13.59 -31.18
CA VAL A 330 -14.16 14.42 -29.96
C VAL A 330 -15.53 14.23 -29.31
N GLY A 331 -15.54 13.98 -28.01
CA GLY A 331 -16.75 13.72 -27.24
C GLY A 331 -17.32 12.32 -27.43
N SER A 332 -16.58 11.43 -28.10
CA SER A 332 -16.91 10.01 -28.26
C SER A 332 -18.34 9.75 -28.77
N GLU A 333 -18.82 10.58 -29.71
CA GLU A 333 -20.21 10.58 -30.24
C GLU A 333 -21.30 10.68 -29.15
N GLY A 334 -21.00 11.32 -28.01
CA GLY A 334 -21.95 11.51 -26.90
C GLY A 334 -21.84 10.45 -25.79
N LEU A 335 -20.87 9.54 -25.88
CA LEU A 335 -20.57 8.57 -24.84
C LEU A 335 -19.81 9.21 -23.67
N LEU A 336 -20.37 9.14 -22.47
CA LEU A 336 -19.74 9.64 -21.24
C LEU A 336 -19.29 8.48 -20.36
N PHE A 337 -18.14 8.63 -19.72
CA PHE A 337 -17.62 7.69 -18.73
C PHE A 337 -17.52 8.37 -17.37
N LEU A 338 -18.17 7.81 -16.35
CA LEU A 338 -17.95 8.18 -14.96
C LEU A 338 -16.76 7.37 -14.43
N PRO A 339 -15.69 8.02 -13.91
CA PRO A 339 -14.46 7.33 -13.60
C PRO A 339 -14.42 6.64 -12.24
N TYR A 340 -15.49 6.64 -11.46
CA TYR A 340 -15.56 6.28 -10.03
C TYR A 340 -15.35 4.79 -9.70
N LEU A 341 -14.32 4.15 -10.26
CA LEU A 341 -14.01 2.73 -10.10
C LEU A 341 -13.66 2.36 -8.65
N SER A 342 -13.10 3.29 -7.89
CA SER A 342 -12.70 3.09 -6.48
C SER A 342 -13.49 3.96 -5.50
N GLY A 343 -14.75 4.31 -5.83
CA GLY A 343 -15.45 5.41 -5.16
C GLY A 343 -14.84 6.76 -5.55
N GLU A 344 -15.17 7.84 -4.83
CA GLU A 344 -14.61 9.17 -5.12
C GLU A 344 -14.44 10.05 -3.86
N ARG A 345 -13.46 10.97 -3.89
CA ARG A 345 -13.24 12.00 -2.85
C ARG A 345 -13.66 13.40 -3.31
N ALA A 346 -13.20 13.81 -4.48
CA ALA A 346 -13.60 15.04 -5.14
C ALA A 346 -13.92 14.72 -6.61
N PRO A 347 -14.93 15.37 -7.22
CA PRO A 347 -15.72 16.46 -6.66
C PRO A 347 -16.76 16.00 -5.65
N HIS A 348 -17.06 14.70 -5.57
CA HIS A 348 -18.05 14.12 -4.65
C HIS A 348 -17.34 13.27 -3.59
N ILE A 349 -17.63 13.50 -2.30
CA ILE A 349 -17.21 12.60 -1.22
C ILE A 349 -18.19 11.42 -1.24
N ALA A 350 -17.87 10.39 -2.01
CA ALA A 350 -18.80 9.31 -2.35
C ALA A 350 -18.06 7.97 -2.45
N PRO A 351 -17.81 7.28 -1.31
CA PRO A 351 -17.12 5.98 -1.31
C PRO A 351 -17.91 4.87 -2.03
N THR A 352 -19.22 5.01 -2.12
CA THR A 352 -20.13 4.08 -2.80
C THR A 352 -20.23 4.30 -4.31
N ALA A 353 -19.67 5.40 -4.85
CA ALA A 353 -19.72 5.70 -6.27
C ALA A 353 -19.11 4.56 -7.12
N ARG A 354 -19.62 4.39 -8.35
CA ARG A 354 -19.17 3.35 -9.27
C ARG A 354 -18.87 3.93 -10.65
N GLY A 355 -17.88 3.34 -11.32
CA GLY A 355 -17.56 3.67 -12.70
C GLY A 355 -18.61 3.13 -13.67
N GLY A 356 -18.81 3.81 -14.81
CA GLY A 356 -19.77 3.34 -15.80
C GLY A 356 -19.86 4.22 -17.05
N TRP A 357 -20.28 3.59 -18.15
CA TRP A 357 -20.56 4.28 -19.41
C TRP A 357 -22.04 4.63 -19.52
N ILE A 358 -22.31 5.89 -19.89
CA ILE A 358 -23.65 6.43 -20.10
C ILE A 358 -23.77 6.91 -21.56
N GLY A 359 -24.83 6.49 -22.25
CA GLY A 359 -25.11 6.92 -23.62
C GLY A 359 -24.68 5.94 -24.73
N LEU A 360 -24.41 4.67 -24.41
CA LEU A 360 -24.07 3.66 -25.41
C LEU A 360 -25.16 3.48 -26.48
N THR A 361 -24.76 3.62 -27.74
CA THR A 361 -25.49 3.21 -28.95
C THR A 361 -24.68 2.16 -29.73
N GLY A 362 -25.33 1.45 -30.67
CA GLY A 362 -24.67 0.48 -31.55
C GLY A 362 -23.65 1.06 -32.55
N ARG A 363 -23.40 2.38 -32.52
CA ARG A 363 -22.35 3.03 -33.34
C ARG A 363 -20.99 3.01 -32.67
N HIS A 364 -20.95 3.00 -31.34
CA HIS A 364 -19.69 3.08 -30.60
C HIS A 364 -18.88 1.81 -30.79
N ARG A 365 -17.56 1.98 -30.90
CA ARG A 365 -16.58 0.90 -30.99
C ARG A 365 -15.54 1.07 -29.88
N SER A 366 -14.53 0.21 -29.86
CA SER A 366 -13.46 0.24 -28.85
C SER A 366 -12.74 1.59 -28.76
N ASP A 367 -12.50 2.26 -29.88
CA ASP A 367 -11.94 3.62 -29.93
C ASP A 367 -12.76 4.64 -29.12
N HIS A 368 -14.09 4.63 -29.24
CA HIS A 368 -14.99 5.50 -28.48
C HIS A 368 -14.95 5.18 -26.98
N LEU A 369 -14.97 3.89 -26.61
CA LEU A 369 -14.86 3.46 -25.22
C LEU A 369 -13.54 3.94 -24.61
N ILE A 370 -12.42 3.72 -25.31
CA ILE A 370 -11.08 4.12 -24.84
C ILE A 370 -10.98 5.64 -24.71
N ARG A 371 -11.44 6.41 -25.71
CA ARG A 371 -11.43 7.88 -25.65
C ARG A 371 -12.31 8.43 -24.53
N SER A 372 -13.53 7.88 -24.37
CA SER A 372 -14.47 8.33 -23.34
C SER A 372 -13.92 8.19 -21.92
N VAL A 373 -13.05 7.21 -21.65
CA VAL A 373 -12.38 7.08 -20.34
C VAL A 373 -11.46 8.28 -20.06
N LEU A 374 -10.65 8.70 -21.05
CA LEU A 374 -9.81 9.90 -20.94
C LEU A 374 -10.67 11.15 -20.75
N GLU A 375 -11.69 11.33 -21.58
CA GLU A 375 -12.59 12.48 -21.53
C GLU A 375 -13.33 12.54 -20.18
N GLY A 376 -13.82 11.41 -19.67
CA GLY A 376 -14.50 11.31 -18.38
C GLY A 376 -13.61 11.69 -17.19
N VAL A 377 -12.36 11.20 -17.17
CA VAL A 377 -11.37 11.60 -16.16
C VAL A 377 -11.13 13.11 -16.20
N LEU A 378 -10.95 13.69 -17.39
CA LEU A 378 -10.66 15.11 -17.54
C LEU A 378 -11.87 16.00 -17.23
N LEU A 379 -13.09 15.54 -17.54
CA LEU A 379 -14.34 16.21 -17.14
C LEU A 379 -14.51 16.19 -15.62
N ASN A 380 -14.15 15.09 -14.95
CA ASN A 380 -14.12 15.03 -13.48
C ASN A 380 -13.14 16.06 -12.90
N LEU A 381 -11.92 16.14 -13.44
CA LEU A 381 -10.92 17.12 -13.03
C LEU A 381 -11.34 18.55 -13.32
N ARG A 382 -12.04 18.82 -14.44
CA ARG A 382 -12.63 20.14 -14.73
C ARG A 382 -13.61 20.57 -13.65
N GLN A 383 -14.48 19.65 -13.19
CA GLN A 383 -15.44 19.94 -12.12
C GLN A 383 -14.72 20.26 -10.80
N ILE A 384 -13.67 19.52 -10.46
CA ILE A 384 -12.82 19.83 -9.30
C ILE A 384 -12.13 21.20 -9.47
N GLY A 385 -11.63 21.49 -10.67
CA GLY A 385 -11.01 22.76 -10.98
C GLY A 385 -11.95 23.95 -10.84
N SER A 386 -13.25 23.77 -11.14
CA SER A 386 -14.28 24.77 -10.87
C SER A 386 -14.52 24.98 -9.37
N MET A 387 -14.48 23.92 -8.55
CA MET A 387 -14.58 24.04 -7.09
C MET A 387 -13.39 24.81 -6.51
N VAL A 388 -12.16 24.47 -6.93
CA VAL A 388 -10.95 25.20 -6.54
C VAL A 388 -11.02 26.67 -6.99
N THR A 389 -11.47 26.92 -8.22
CA THR A 389 -11.69 28.29 -8.74
C THR A 389 -12.69 29.07 -7.90
N ALA A 390 -13.77 28.44 -7.43
CA ALA A 390 -14.74 29.08 -6.55
C ALA A 390 -14.13 29.44 -5.17
N ALA A 391 -13.18 28.65 -4.68
CA ALA A 391 -12.52 28.86 -3.40
C ALA A 391 -11.46 29.97 -3.42
N VAL A 392 -10.66 30.08 -4.48
CA VAL A 392 -9.49 31.00 -4.53
C VAL A 392 -9.48 31.98 -5.72
N GLY A 393 -10.50 31.94 -6.58
CA GLY A 393 -10.59 32.76 -7.79
C GLY A 393 -10.05 32.06 -9.04
N ALA A 394 -10.35 32.66 -10.20
CA ALA A 394 -9.98 32.09 -11.50
C ALA A 394 -8.46 32.13 -11.73
N PRO A 395 -7.85 31.06 -12.26
CA PRO A 395 -6.43 31.04 -12.55
C PRO A 395 -6.09 31.87 -13.79
N GLU A 396 -4.93 32.51 -13.76
CA GLU A 396 -4.30 33.12 -14.95
C GLU A 396 -3.56 32.06 -15.79
N ARG A 397 -3.07 31.01 -15.13
CA ARG A 397 -2.25 29.94 -15.72
C ARG A 397 -2.64 28.58 -15.15
N ILE A 398 -2.60 27.57 -16.01
CA ILE A 398 -2.76 26.17 -15.63
C ILE A 398 -1.46 25.41 -15.88
N LEU A 399 -0.90 24.87 -14.82
CA LEU A 399 0.32 24.07 -14.84
C LEU A 399 0.00 22.60 -14.62
N VAL A 400 0.74 21.71 -15.26
CA VAL A 400 0.46 20.27 -15.28
C VAL A 400 1.70 19.47 -14.89
N SER A 401 1.51 18.45 -14.06
CA SER A 401 2.53 17.46 -13.70
C SER A 401 1.97 16.03 -13.67
N GLY A 402 2.84 15.04 -13.46
CA GLY A 402 2.48 13.62 -13.37
C GLY A 402 2.76 12.82 -14.65
N GLY A 403 2.70 11.49 -14.57
CA GLY A 403 3.14 10.60 -15.65
C GLY A 403 2.44 10.81 -16.99
N ALA A 404 1.20 11.35 -16.98
CA ALA A 404 0.47 11.66 -18.22
C ALA A 404 1.03 12.87 -18.99
N THR A 405 1.89 13.71 -18.39
CA THR A 405 2.45 14.89 -19.09
C THR A 405 3.46 14.54 -20.18
N GLY A 406 3.95 13.30 -20.21
CA GLY A 406 4.81 12.80 -21.30
C GLY A 406 4.05 12.58 -22.62
N GLY A 407 2.71 12.53 -22.60
CA GLY A 407 1.87 12.27 -23.77
C GLY A 407 1.21 13.53 -24.33
N ARG A 408 1.46 13.84 -25.62
CA ARG A 408 0.82 14.99 -26.31
C ARG A 408 -0.70 14.92 -26.31
N LEU A 409 -1.28 13.71 -26.42
CA LEU A 409 -2.73 13.51 -26.42
C LEU A 409 -3.38 13.98 -25.12
N TRP A 410 -2.83 13.59 -23.96
CA TRP A 410 -3.37 13.97 -22.65
C TRP A 410 -3.33 15.47 -22.43
N LEU A 411 -2.21 16.13 -22.77
CA LEU A 411 -2.08 17.58 -22.65
C LEU A 411 -3.06 18.32 -23.58
N GLN A 412 -3.24 17.85 -24.82
CA GLN A 412 -4.19 18.45 -25.75
C GLN A 412 -5.63 18.27 -25.27
N LEU A 413 -6.02 17.06 -24.86
CA LEU A 413 -7.36 16.80 -24.33
C LEU A 413 -7.64 17.62 -23.07
N LEU A 414 -6.67 17.75 -22.15
CA LEU A 414 -6.82 18.57 -20.96
C LEU A 414 -7.03 20.05 -21.33
N ALA A 415 -6.22 20.58 -22.25
CA ALA A 415 -6.40 21.95 -22.74
C ALA A 415 -7.80 22.15 -23.35
N ASP A 416 -8.21 21.23 -24.23
CA ASP A 416 -9.51 21.27 -24.89
C ASP A 416 -10.67 21.20 -23.90
N VAL A 417 -10.61 20.29 -22.92
CA VAL A 417 -11.64 20.10 -21.88
C VAL A 417 -11.74 21.31 -20.95
N LEU A 418 -10.61 21.90 -20.56
CA LEU A 418 -10.58 23.09 -19.71
C LEU A 418 -10.89 24.38 -20.48
N GLY A 419 -10.74 24.39 -21.80
CA GLY A 419 -10.89 25.58 -22.64
C GLY A 419 -9.78 26.62 -22.41
N GLN A 420 -8.65 26.22 -21.82
CA GLN A 420 -7.55 27.11 -21.45
C GLN A 420 -6.18 26.50 -21.81
N PRO A 421 -5.16 27.33 -22.11
CA PRO A 421 -3.81 26.82 -22.35
C PRO A 421 -3.23 26.15 -21.09
N VAL A 422 -2.61 24.99 -21.27
CA VAL A 422 -1.94 24.26 -20.19
C VAL A 422 -0.44 24.16 -20.47
N ARG A 423 0.37 24.14 -19.41
CA ARG A 423 1.84 24.10 -19.51
C ARG A 423 2.40 23.03 -18.60
N SER A 424 3.39 22.26 -19.06
CA SER A 424 4.26 21.50 -18.17
C SER A 424 5.42 22.37 -17.70
N VAL A 425 6.13 21.91 -16.67
CA VAL A 425 7.25 22.65 -16.06
C VAL A 425 8.45 21.72 -15.87
N SER A 426 9.65 22.31 -15.81
CA SER A 426 10.87 21.57 -15.45
C SER A 426 10.74 20.96 -14.03
N GLY A 427 11.19 19.73 -13.83
CA GLY A 427 11.11 19.06 -12.53
C GLY A 427 9.75 18.42 -12.23
N ALA A 428 8.77 18.51 -13.14
CA ALA A 428 7.43 17.95 -12.96
C ALA A 428 7.42 16.42 -12.80
N GLU A 429 8.41 15.71 -13.36
CA GLU A 429 8.55 14.24 -13.23
C GLU A 429 9.09 13.83 -11.84
N GLN A 430 9.94 14.68 -11.25
CA GLN A 430 10.50 14.47 -9.93
C GLN A 430 9.49 14.84 -8.83
N GLY A 431 8.62 15.81 -9.08
CA GLY A 431 7.48 16.14 -8.22
C GLY A 431 7.89 16.56 -6.81
N GLY A 432 7.36 15.88 -5.80
CA GLY A 432 7.60 16.16 -4.38
C GLY A 432 9.07 16.23 -3.99
N ALA A 433 9.91 15.32 -4.52
CA ALA A 433 11.36 15.34 -4.28
C ALA A 433 12.03 16.64 -4.78
N PHE A 434 11.61 17.16 -5.93
CA PHE A 434 12.14 18.42 -6.46
C PHE A 434 11.70 19.61 -5.60
N GLY A 435 10.41 19.64 -5.21
CA GLY A 435 9.88 20.64 -4.28
C GLY A 435 10.62 20.64 -2.93
N ALA A 436 10.91 19.47 -2.37
CA ALA A 436 11.68 19.32 -1.16
C ALA A 436 13.11 19.89 -1.28
N ALA A 437 13.79 19.64 -2.40
CA ALA A 437 15.11 20.19 -2.65
C ALA A 437 15.11 21.72 -2.77
N LEU A 438 14.05 22.32 -3.35
CA LEU A 438 13.86 23.78 -3.36
C LEU A 438 13.68 24.34 -1.94
N LEU A 439 12.87 23.68 -1.08
CA LEU A 439 12.72 24.09 0.32
C LEU A 439 14.06 24.05 1.07
N ALA A 440 14.89 23.05 0.82
CA ALA A 440 16.23 22.96 1.41
C ALA A 440 17.12 24.12 0.97
N GLY A 441 17.05 24.54 -0.29
CA GLY A 441 17.76 25.74 -0.77
C GLY A 441 17.28 27.03 -0.13
N VAL A 442 15.97 27.18 0.10
CA VAL A 442 15.43 28.33 0.82
C VAL A 442 15.88 28.31 2.29
N GLY A 443 15.71 27.19 2.98
CA GLY A 443 16.07 27.08 4.40
C GLY A 443 17.56 27.27 4.68
N THR A 444 18.42 26.95 3.70
CA THR A 444 19.88 27.16 3.78
C THR A 444 20.33 28.53 3.27
N GLY A 445 19.41 29.39 2.86
CA GLY A 445 19.68 30.77 2.46
C GLY A 445 20.20 30.96 1.04
N ALA A 446 20.14 29.92 0.18
CA ALA A 446 20.45 30.04 -1.24
C ALA A 446 19.45 30.92 -1.98
N TRP A 447 18.18 30.82 -1.57
CA TRP A 447 17.11 31.72 -1.98
C TRP A 447 16.47 32.34 -0.74
N PRO A 448 16.13 33.64 -0.76
CA PRO A 448 15.60 34.32 0.43
C PRO A 448 14.18 33.87 0.80
N GLU A 449 13.39 33.44 -0.19
CA GLU A 449 12.01 33.01 -0.03
C GLU A 449 11.63 32.04 -1.16
N LEU A 450 10.56 31.26 -0.95
CA LEU A 450 10.14 30.23 -1.90
C LEU A 450 9.74 30.82 -3.25
N ASP A 451 9.04 31.97 -3.28
CA ASP A 451 8.71 32.69 -4.52
C ASP A 451 9.95 32.97 -5.40
N ARG A 452 11.13 33.16 -4.80
CA ARG A 452 12.40 33.39 -5.52
C ARG A 452 13.06 32.12 -5.97
N ALA A 453 13.00 31.05 -5.17
CA ALA A 453 13.50 29.74 -5.58
C ALA A 453 12.78 29.24 -6.83
N LEU A 454 11.48 29.54 -6.97
CA LEU A 454 10.67 29.12 -8.11
C LEU A 454 11.05 29.78 -9.44
N ALA A 455 11.90 30.81 -9.45
CA ALA A 455 12.42 31.38 -10.69
C ALA A 455 13.29 30.38 -11.50
N VAL A 456 13.76 29.30 -10.87
CA VAL A 456 14.48 28.22 -11.56
C VAL A 456 13.53 27.22 -12.24
N VAL A 457 12.23 27.25 -11.92
CA VAL A 457 11.21 26.40 -12.55
C VAL A 457 10.85 27.00 -13.90
N THR A 458 11.21 26.31 -14.97
CA THR A 458 10.99 26.76 -16.34
C THR A 458 9.70 26.16 -16.90
N GLU A 459 8.77 27.03 -17.30
CA GLU A 459 7.55 26.64 -18.02
C GLU A 459 7.88 26.22 -19.46
N GLN A 460 7.29 25.13 -19.92
CA GLN A 460 7.35 24.70 -21.31
C GLN A 460 6.33 25.47 -22.17
N ASP A 461 6.47 25.37 -23.49
CA ASP A 461 5.52 25.99 -24.42
C ASP A 461 4.07 25.51 -24.16
N PRO A 462 3.09 26.42 -24.14
CA PRO A 462 1.72 26.07 -23.81
C PRO A 462 1.08 25.22 -24.91
N VAL A 463 0.40 24.14 -24.49
CA VAL A 463 -0.56 23.44 -25.32
C VAL A 463 -1.87 24.22 -25.30
N ARG A 464 -2.30 24.69 -26.46
CA ARG A 464 -3.48 25.56 -26.60
C ARG A 464 -4.72 24.74 -26.93
N PRO A 465 -5.89 25.10 -26.40
CA PRO A 465 -7.14 24.42 -26.71
C PRO A 465 -7.51 24.58 -28.19
N ASN A 466 -8.12 23.54 -28.74
CA ASN A 466 -8.91 23.63 -29.96
C ASN A 466 -10.32 24.15 -29.63
N THR A 467 -10.67 25.33 -30.15
CA THR A 467 -11.94 26.01 -29.85
C THR A 467 -13.19 25.19 -30.18
N GLU A 468 -13.17 24.43 -31.28
CA GLU A 468 -14.31 23.59 -31.68
C GLU A 468 -14.47 22.42 -30.70
N ALA A 469 -13.36 21.79 -30.30
CA ALA A 469 -13.36 20.73 -29.31
C ALA A 469 -13.83 21.24 -27.94
N SER A 470 -13.33 22.39 -27.48
CA SER A 470 -13.76 23.02 -26.22
C SER A 470 -15.26 23.30 -26.18
N THR A 471 -15.83 23.78 -27.29
CA THR A 471 -17.28 24.02 -27.40
C THR A 471 -18.09 22.72 -27.21
N ILE A 472 -17.57 21.59 -27.69
CA ILE A 472 -18.18 20.26 -27.47
C ILE A 472 -18.05 19.86 -25.99
N TYR A 473 -16.87 19.99 -25.40
CA TYR A 473 -16.65 19.63 -23.99
C TYR A 473 -17.43 20.51 -23.01
N ASP A 474 -17.68 21.78 -23.32
CA ASP A 474 -18.55 22.64 -22.52
C ASP A 474 -19.97 22.06 -22.43
N ARG A 475 -20.54 21.65 -23.57
CA ARG A 475 -21.86 21.02 -23.63
C ARG A 475 -21.88 19.66 -22.92
N LEU A 476 -20.81 18.87 -23.06
CA LEU A 476 -20.68 17.59 -22.37
C LEU A 476 -20.54 17.77 -20.86
N SER A 477 -19.80 18.79 -20.41
CA SER A 477 -19.62 19.11 -18.99
C SER A 477 -20.97 19.42 -18.32
N GLU A 478 -21.87 20.15 -18.99
CA GLU A 478 -23.22 20.41 -18.46
C GLU A 478 -24.04 19.12 -18.25
N VAL A 479 -23.89 18.14 -19.13
CA VAL A 479 -24.54 16.83 -18.98
C VAL A 479 -23.85 16.03 -17.89
N TYR A 480 -22.52 15.98 -17.91
CA TYR A 480 -21.67 15.22 -17.02
C TYR A 480 -21.94 15.57 -15.55
N GLN A 481 -22.01 16.86 -15.21
CA GLN A 481 -22.27 17.33 -13.84
C GLN A 481 -23.64 16.90 -13.29
N ARG A 482 -24.61 16.57 -14.15
CA ARG A 482 -25.93 16.08 -13.75
C ARG A 482 -25.97 14.57 -13.54
N LEU A 483 -24.96 13.83 -14.00
CA LEU A 483 -24.95 12.37 -13.93
C LEU A 483 -24.80 11.86 -12.50
N PHE A 484 -23.86 12.41 -11.73
CA PHE A 484 -23.64 11.94 -10.36
C PHE A 484 -24.88 12.11 -9.48
N PRO A 485 -25.52 13.29 -9.36
CA PRO A 485 -26.73 13.44 -8.55
C PRO A 485 -27.90 12.55 -9.02
N ALA A 486 -27.97 12.23 -10.31
CA ALA A 486 -28.98 11.33 -10.84
C ALA A 486 -28.73 9.85 -10.49
N LEU A 487 -27.48 9.47 -10.25
CA LEU A 487 -27.06 8.09 -10.02
C LEU A 487 -26.66 7.79 -8.57
N GLU A 488 -26.44 8.79 -7.73
CA GLU A 488 -25.97 8.66 -6.33
C GLU A 488 -26.79 7.63 -5.55
N GLY A 489 -28.12 7.80 -5.48
CA GLY A 489 -28.98 6.83 -4.80
C GLY A 489 -28.97 5.42 -5.42
N THR A 490 -28.65 5.31 -6.72
CA THR A 490 -28.46 4.00 -7.37
C THR A 490 -27.13 3.39 -6.95
N PHE A 491 -26.06 4.17 -6.85
CA PHE A 491 -24.77 3.70 -6.34
C PHE A 491 -24.89 3.20 -4.90
N ASP A 492 -25.59 3.94 -4.04
CA ASP A 492 -25.84 3.51 -2.65
C ASP A 492 -26.65 2.22 -2.60
N THR A 493 -27.70 2.13 -3.43
CA THR A 493 -28.50 0.90 -3.53
C THR A 493 -27.62 -0.27 -3.99
N LEU A 494 -26.83 -0.10 -5.05
CA LEU A 494 -25.92 -1.13 -5.56
C LEU A 494 -24.87 -1.54 -4.53
N ALA A 495 -24.33 -0.59 -3.76
CA ALA A 495 -23.37 -0.87 -2.68
C ALA A 495 -24.02 -1.64 -1.52
N GLY A 496 -25.32 -1.42 -1.28
CA GLY A 496 -26.11 -2.16 -0.29
C GLY A 496 -26.69 -3.49 -0.80
N LEU A 497 -26.58 -3.81 -2.10
CA LEU A 497 -27.02 -5.10 -2.61
C LEU A 497 -25.99 -6.18 -2.27
N GLU A 498 -26.46 -7.22 -1.59
CA GLU A 498 -25.72 -8.47 -1.44
C GLU A 498 -25.80 -9.27 -2.75
N LEU A 499 -24.99 -8.88 -3.73
CA LEU A 499 -24.87 -9.62 -4.98
C LEU A 499 -23.85 -10.75 -4.82
N PRO A 500 -24.09 -11.93 -5.42
CA PRO A 500 -23.08 -12.95 -5.51
C PRO A 500 -21.97 -12.44 -6.44
N THR A 501 -20.78 -12.16 -5.92
CA THR A 501 -19.62 -11.91 -6.77
C THR A 501 -19.09 -13.24 -7.31
N ALA A 502 -18.44 -13.24 -8.48
CA ALA A 502 -17.66 -14.40 -8.87
C ALA A 502 -16.51 -14.55 -7.86
N GLY A 503 -16.63 -15.53 -6.96
CA GLY A 503 -15.79 -15.69 -5.75
C GLY A 503 -16.51 -15.36 -4.43
N SER A 504 -17.66 -14.69 -4.49
CA SER A 504 -18.60 -14.47 -3.39
C SER A 504 -19.93 -15.07 -3.79
N VAL A 505 -20.16 -16.34 -3.50
CA VAL A 505 -21.51 -16.68 -3.07
C VAL A 505 -21.62 -16.06 -1.68
N SER A 506 -22.14 -14.84 -1.62
CA SER A 506 -22.47 -14.18 -0.36
C SER A 506 -23.31 -15.14 0.47
N ALA A 507 -22.94 -15.19 1.74
CA ALA A 507 -23.63 -15.86 2.82
C ALA A 507 -25.01 -15.21 3.05
N ALA A 508 -25.91 -15.40 2.09
CA ALA A 508 -27.32 -15.49 2.41
C ALA A 508 -27.46 -16.72 3.31
N ALA A 509 -27.86 -16.49 4.55
CA ALA A 509 -28.12 -17.50 5.56
C ALA A 509 -28.89 -18.70 4.97
N ALA A 510 -28.14 -19.73 4.62
CA ALA A 510 -28.63 -21.07 4.34
C ALA A 510 -27.78 -21.99 5.22
N ASP A 511 -28.39 -22.39 6.33
CA ASP A 511 -28.11 -23.64 7.04
C ASP A 511 -27.94 -24.75 5.98
N ASP A 512 -26.71 -25.18 5.71
CA ASP A 512 -26.47 -26.38 4.92
C ASP A 512 -25.15 -27.04 5.38
N ASP A 513 -25.29 -27.94 6.36
CA ASP A 513 -24.25 -28.86 6.81
C ASP A 513 -23.77 -29.71 5.64
N ARG A 514 -22.67 -29.30 4.99
CA ARG A 514 -22.02 -30.14 3.97
C ARG A 514 -20.93 -31.01 4.62
N PRO A 515 -20.96 -32.34 4.41
CA PRO A 515 -19.98 -33.24 5.03
C PRO A 515 -18.60 -33.08 4.38
N VAL A 516 -17.56 -33.11 5.21
CA VAL A 516 -16.16 -33.15 4.77
C VAL A 516 -15.94 -34.44 3.98
N ARG A 517 -15.22 -34.35 2.86
CA ARG A 517 -14.85 -35.53 2.04
C ARG A 517 -13.35 -35.76 2.01
N THR A 518 -12.56 -34.71 2.21
CA THR A 518 -11.10 -34.78 2.20
C THR A 518 -10.50 -33.98 3.34
N VAL A 519 -9.49 -34.53 4.00
CA VAL A 519 -8.73 -33.82 5.05
C VAL A 519 -7.26 -33.83 4.66
N ILE A 520 -6.65 -32.67 4.66
CA ILE A 520 -5.25 -32.47 4.30
C ILE A 520 -4.52 -31.96 5.53
N PHE A 521 -3.37 -32.54 5.82
CA PHE A 521 -2.51 -32.11 6.92
C PHE A 521 -1.18 -31.57 6.39
N ASP A 522 -0.64 -30.53 7.02
CA ASP A 522 0.80 -30.38 7.03
C ASP A 522 1.46 -31.55 7.80
N LEU A 523 2.72 -31.84 7.48
CA LEU A 523 3.47 -32.92 8.11
C LEU A 523 4.25 -32.47 9.35
N ASP A 524 5.10 -31.44 9.21
CA ASP A 524 6.18 -31.13 10.14
C ASP A 524 5.71 -30.06 11.14
N GLY A 525 5.41 -30.44 12.39
CA GLY A 525 4.84 -29.54 13.40
C GLY A 525 3.31 -29.65 13.52
N THR A 526 2.66 -30.21 12.50
CA THR A 526 1.23 -30.56 12.54
C THR A 526 1.01 -32.03 12.89
N LEU A 527 1.26 -32.96 11.97
CA LEU A 527 0.98 -34.39 12.17
C LEU A 527 2.11 -35.12 12.91
N VAL A 528 3.35 -34.69 12.68
CA VAL A 528 4.57 -35.30 13.22
C VAL A 528 5.42 -34.23 13.90
N ASP A 529 5.81 -34.48 15.15
CA ASP A 529 6.84 -33.70 15.83
C ASP A 529 8.20 -34.11 15.25
N THR A 530 8.73 -33.31 14.32
CA THR A 530 9.99 -33.58 13.62
C THR A 530 11.12 -32.63 14.04
N ALA A 531 10.89 -31.75 15.02
CA ALA A 531 11.82 -30.68 15.39
C ALA A 531 13.21 -31.22 15.77
N ALA A 532 13.26 -32.32 16.53
CA ALA A 532 14.51 -32.94 16.96
C ALA A 532 15.33 -33.50 15.78
N ASP A 533 14.69 -34.17 14.83
CA ASP A 533 15.35 -34.75 13.67
C ASP A 533 15.81 -33.68 12.66
N ILE A 534 15.03 -32.61 12.50
CA ILE A 534 15.42 -31.44 11.69
C ILE A 534 16.65 -30.77 12.31
N ALA A 535 16.63 -30.51 13.61
CA ALA A 535 17.74 -29.88 14.31
C ALA A 535 19.02 -30.72 14.26
N ARG A 536 18.91 -32.04 14.37
CA ARG A 536 20.03 -32.95 14.20
C ARG A 536 20.67 -32.82 12.82
N ALA A 537 19.87 -32.75 11.75
CA ALA A 537 20.38 -32.56 10.39
C ALA A 537 21.01 -31.16 10.19
N VAL A 538 20.41 -30.11 10.75
CA VAL A 538 21.00 -28.76 10.74
C VAL A 538 22.33 -28.73 11.50
N ASN A 539 22.43 -29.43 12.63
CA ASN A 539 23.63 -29.48 13.45
C ASN A 539 24.80 -30.21 12.77
N VAL A 540 24.54 -31.10 11.81
CA VAL A 540 25.58 -31.67 10.94
C VAL A 540 26.21 -30.57 10.07
N VAL A 541 25.38 -29.70 9.49
CA VAL A 541 25.86 -28.57 8.68
C VAL A 541 26.64 -27.57 9.54
N LEU A 542 26.12 -27.23 10.72
CA LEU A 542 26.79 -26.30 11.63
C LEU A 542 28.15 -26.81 12.12
N ALA A 543 28.29 -28.12 12.31
CA ALA A 543 29.56 -28.74 12.67
C ALA A 543 30.63 -28.54 11.58
N GLU A 544 30.27 -28.58 10.29
CA GLU A 544 31.21 -28.29 9.19
C GLU A 544 31.71 -26.84 9.21
N HIS A 545 30.91 -25.92 9.75
CA HIS A 545 31.28 -24.51 9.93
C HIS A 545 31.94 -24.23 11.29
N GLY A 546 32.22 -25.25 12.09
CA GLY A 546 32.77 -25.08 13.44
C GLY A 546 31.83 -24.33 14.39
N ARG A 547 30.52 -24.36 14.14
CA ARG A 547 29.51 -23.67 14.95
C ARG A 547 28.92 -24.61 16.02
N PRO A 548 28.57 -24.09 17.20
CA PRO A 548 27.89 -24.88 18.23
C PRO A 548 26.56 -25.45 17.72
N ALA A 549 26.24 -26.66 18.17
CA ALA A 549 24.93 -27.26 17.93
C ALA A 549 23.82 -26.39 18.53
N GLN A 550 22.72 -26.25 17.80
CA GLN A 550 21.53 -25.53 18.21
C GLN A 550 20.47 -26.50 18.74
N ASP A 551 19.67 -26.02 19.70
CA ASP A 551 18.56 -26.76 20.29
C ASP A 551 17.40 -26.93 19.27
N PRO A 552 16.65 -28.05 19.30
CA PRO A 552 15.46 -28.23 18.47
C PRO A 552 14.48 -27.06 18.46
N ARG A 553 14.22 -26.42 19.60
CA ARG A 553 13.31 -25.26 19.70
C ARG A 553 13.80 -24.04 18.94
N PHE A 554 15.12 -23.87 18.83
CA PHE A 554 15.72 -22.80 18.04
C PHE A 554 15.52 -23.08 16.55
N VAL A 555 15.84 -24.29 16.10
CA VAL A 555 15.77 -24.67 14.68
C VAL A 555 14.33 -24.66 14.16
N GLU A 556 13.38 -25.07 15.00
CA GLU A 556 11.94 -25.03 14.74
C GLU A 556 11.44 -23.62 14.36
N GLY A 557 12.08 -22.54 14.84
CA GLY A 557 11.71 -21.17 14.45
C GLY A 557 11.95 -20.84 12.96
N PHE A 558 12.65 -21.70 12.24
CA PHE A 558 13.03 -21.50 10.83
C PHE A 558 12.43 -22.57 9.91
N THR A 559 11.60 -23.49 10.43
CA THR A 559 10.90 -24.48 9.61
C THR A 559 9.77 -23.81 8.80
N GLY A 560 9.16 -24.54 7.86
CA GLY A 560 8.09 -24.03 7.00
C GLY A 560 8.55 -23.32 5.71
N HIS A 561 9.80 -22.84 5.63
CA HIS A 561 10.32 -22.11 4.45
C HIS A 561 11.17 -22.97 3.49
N GLY A 562 11.05 -24.29 3.60
CA GLY A 562 11.86 -25.26 2.84
C GLY A 562 13.33 -25.34 3.28
N PRO A 563 14.12 -26.25 2.70
CA PRO A 563 15.52 -26.50 3.10
C PRO A 563 16.43 -25.28 3.02
N THR A 564 16.31 -24.47 1.96
CA THR A 564 17.12 -23.26 1.78
C THR A 564 16.72 -22.18 2.79
N GLY A 565 15.43 -21.98 3.03
CA GLY A 565 14.93 -21.03 4.02
C GLY A 565 15.36 -21.41 5.44
N LEU A 566 15.33 -22.70 5.77
CA LEU A 566 15.79 -23.24 7.05
C LEU A 566 17.28 -22.92 7.30
N ILE A 567 18.16 -23.30 6.37
CA ILE A 567 19.62 -23.11 6.54
C ILE A 567 19.98 -21.62 6.54
N SER A 568 19.43 -20.84 5.60
CA SER A 568 19.69 -19.40 5.53
C SER A 568 19.14 -18.63 6.75
N GLY A 569 17.97 -19.03 7.27
CA GLY A 569 17.38 -18.47 8.49
C GLY A 569 18.24 -18.72 9.72
N VAL A 570 18.69 -19.97 9.91
CA VAL A 570 19.64 -20.33 10.97
C VAL A 570 20.94 -19.52 10.85
N TYR A 571 21.48 -19.37 9.64
CA TYR A 571 22.70 -18.59 9.40
C TYR A 571 22.55 -17.13 9.79
N ARG A 572 21.45 -16.50 9.37
CA ARG A 572 21.14 -15.12 9.75
C ARG A 572 21.05 -14.97 11.26
N ALA A 573 20.39 -15.90 11.95
CA ALA A 573 20.19 -15.87 13.39
C ALA A 573 21.49 -16.06 14.19
N ILE A 574 22.44 -16.85 13.69
CA ILE A 574 23.74 -17.06 14.35
C ILE A 574 24.85 -16.13 13.82
N GLY A 575 24.52 -15.21 12.91
CA GLY A 575 25.49 -14.29 12.28
C GLY A 575 26.54 -15.00 11.40
N LEU A 576 26.20 -16.12 10.79
CA LEU A 576 27.05 -16.82 9.83
C LEU A 576 26.77 -16.27 8.42
N GLN A 577 27.80 -15.72 7.77
CA GLN A 577 27.73 -15.27 6.38
C GLN A 577 28.46 -16.25 5.47
N VAL A 578 27.81 -16.68 4.40
CA VAL A 578 28.36 -17.53 3.35
C VAL A 578 27.91 -16.99 1.98
N ASP A 579 28.65 -17.33 0.93
CA ASP A 579 28.20 -17.09 -0.46
C ASP A 579 27.12 -18.10 -0.89
N ASP A 580 26.44 -17.81 -2.00
CA ASP A 580 25.33 -18.63 -2.52
C ASP A 580 25.77 -20.05 -2.91
N ASP A 581 27.01 -20.21 -3.41
CA ASP A 581 27.58 -21.50 -3.77
C ASP A 581 27.82 -22.38 -2.53
N ARG A 582 28.22 -21.77 -1.41
CA ARG A 582 28.38 -22.45 -0.13
C ARG A 582 27.02 -22.77 0.48
N LEU A 583 26.06 -21.85 0.45
CA LEU A 583 24.70 -22.10 0.93
C LEU A 583 24.07 -23.29 0.19
N THR A 584 24.22 -23.36 -1.14
CA THR A 584 23.70 -24.47 -1.96
C THR A 584 24.29 -25.81 -1.52
N ARG A 585 25.60 -25.88 -1.31
CA ARG A 585 26.26 -27.11 -0.81
C ARG A 585 25.84 -27.48 0.60
N ASP A 586 25.66 -26.50 1.48
CA ASP A 586 25.22 -26.73 2.85
C ASP A 586 23.77 -27.26 2.90
N VAL A 587 22.89 -26.79 2.01
CA VAL A 587 21.55 -27.35 1.83
C VAL A 587 21.62 -28.81 1.36
N GLU A 588 22.52 -29.15 0.44
CA GLU A 588 22.75 -30.54 0.05
C GLU A 588 23.26 -31.41 1.21
N THR A 589 24.15 -30.89 2.05
CA THR A 589 24.63 -31.57 3.25
C THR A 589 23.49 -31.80 4.24
N TYR A 590 22.65 -30.80 4.49
CA TYR A 590 21.44 -30.93 5.30
C TYR A 590 20.51 -32.01 4.76
N LEU A 591 20.19 -31.96 3.47
CA LEU A 591 19.31 -32.94 2.82
C LEU A 591 19.87 -34.35 2.92
N ARG A 592 21.20 -34.52 2.77
CA ARG A 592 21.86 -35.82 2.95
C ARG A 592 21.75 -36.30 4.39
N ALA A 593 22.03 -35.45 5.37
CA ALA A 593 21.93 -35.77 6.78
C ALA A 593 20.49 -36.18 7.14
N ALA A 594 19.50 -35.41 6.73
CA ALA A 594 18.08 -35.70 6.92
C ALA A 594 17.67 -37.05 6.28
N ARG A 595 18.23 -37.41 5.11
CA ARG A 595 17.91 -38.68 4.42
C ARG A 595 18.49 -39.91 5.11
N THR A 596 19.66 -39.80 5.74
CA THR A 596 20.34 -40.97 6.35
C THR A 596 19.62 -41.52 7.59
N SER A 597 18.76 -40.73 8.22
CA SER A 597 18.04 -41.12 9.42
C SER A 597 16.73 -40.32 9.50
N PRO A 598 15.73 -40.64 8.66
CA PRO A 598 14.53 -39.83 8.48
C PRO A 598 13.65 -39.78 9.73
N VAL A 599 13.73 -40.79 10.61
CA VAL A 599 13.02 -40.86 11.89
C VAL A 599 13.97 -41.50 12.91
N GLN A 600 14.45 -40.72 13.87
CA GLN A 600 15.09 -41.25 15.10
C GLN A 600 14.31 -40.82 16.33
N GLU A 601 13.96 -39.55 16.38
CA GLU A 601 13.21 -38.96 17.48
C GLU A 601 11.82 -38.48 17.07
N SER A 602 11.56 -38.40 15.75
CA SER A 602 10.26 -37.99 15.24
C SER A 602 9.14 -38.91 15.73
N ARG A 603 8.06 -38.32 16.22
CA ARG A 603 6.88 -39.03 16.73
C ARG A 603 5.63 -38.38 16.17
N LEU A 604 4.59 -39.18 15.98
CA LEU A 604 3.26 -38.62 15.75
C LEU A 604 2.85 -37.83 17.00
N PHE A 605 2.18 -36.69 16.79
CA PHE A 605 1.49 -36.02 17.89
C PHE A 605 0.44 -36.95 18.49
N ALA A 606 0.04 -36.67 19.74
CA ALA A 606 -0.96 -37.47 20.45
C ALA A 606 -2.20 -37.64 19.56
N ASP A 607 -2.88 -38.79 19.67
CA ASP A 607 -4.13 -39.16 18.98
C ASP A 607 -4.18 -39.08 17.44
N ALA A 608 -3.07 -38.72 16.78
CA ALA A 608 -2.97 -38.62 15.32
C ALA A 608 -3.19 -39.97 14.62
N ALA A 609 -2.57 -41.05 15.12
CA ALA A 609 -2.69 -42.38 14.50
C ALA A 609 -4.12 -42.92 14.58
N GLU A 610 -4.75 -42.81 15.75
CA GLU A 610 -6.14 -43.21 15.96
C GLU A 610 -7.11 -42.36 15.11
N SER A 611 -6.84 -41.06 14.99
CA SER A 611 -7.68 -40.14 14.22
C SER A 611 -7.56 -40.37 12.71
N LEU A 612 -6.37 -40.63 12.18
CA LEU A 612 -6.18 -41.01 10.77
C LEU A 612 -6.94 -42.30 10.43
N GLN A 613 -6.90 -43.29 11.33
CA GLN A 613 -7.70 -44.52 11.17
C GLN A 613 -9.20 -44.20 11.19
N ALA A 614 -9.67 -43.38 12.12
CA ALA A 614 -11.09 -43.01 12.22
C ALA A 614 -11.59 -42.22 11.00
N LEU A 615 -10.76 -41.34 10.43
CA LEU A 615 -11.05 -40.65 9.16
C LEU A 615 -11.15 -41.65 8.00
N ALA A 616 -10.19 -42.57 7.91
CA ALA A 616 -10.18 -43.61 6.87
C ALA A 616 -11.40 -44.56 6.98
N ASP A 617 -11.79 -44.96 8.19
CA ASP A 617 -12.96 -45.81 8.44
C ASP A 617 -14.28 -45.14 8.04
N ARG A 618 -14.30 -43.80 8.01
CA ARG A 618 -15.43 -42.98 7.52
C ARG A 618 -15.37 -42.71 6.02
N GLY A 619 -14.37 -43.22 5.31
CA GLY A 619 -14.19 -43.01 3.88
C GLY A 619 -13.72 -41.60 3.51
N ILE A 620 -13.15 -40.84 4.46
CA ILE A 620 -12.54 -39.54 4.19
C ILE A 620 -11.17 -39.76 3.56
N ALA A 621 -10.90 -39.11 2.41
CA ALA A 621 -9.59 -39.22 1.79
C ALA A 621 -8.59 -38.27 2.45
N ILE A 622 -7.41 -38.79 2.81
CA ILE A 622 -6.43 -38.06 3.61
C ILE A 622 -5.21 -37.69 2.75
N GLY A 623 -4.81 -36.42 2.79
CA GLY A 623 -3.65 -35.90 2.07
C GLY A 623 -2.60 -35.27 2.96
N ILE A 624 -1.38 -35.16 2.43
CA ILE A 624 -0.28 -34.43 3.06
C ILE A 624 0.23 -33.35 2.11
N CYS A 625 0.26 -32.10 2.59
CA CYS A 625 0.77 -30.94 1.86
C CYS A 625 1.95 -30.34 2.64
N THR A 626 3.18 -30.51 2.15
CA THR A 626 4.39 -30.21 2.94
C THR A 626 5.51 -29.57 2.11
N ASN A 627 6.31 -28.69 2.73
CA ASN A 627 7.55 -28.19 2.13
C ASN A 627 8.75 -29.15 2.29
N LYS A 628 8.51 -30.36 2.80
CA LYS A 628 9.43 -31.50 2.72
C LYS A 628 9.32 -32.15 1.34
N THR A 629 10.38 -32.80 0.85
CA THR A 629 10.27 -33.57 -0.41
C THR A 629 9.33 -34.76 -0.24
N GLU A 630 8.60 -35.14 -1.28
CA GLU A 630 7.61 -36.22 -1.29
C GLU A 630 8.23 -37.55 -0.85
N ASP A 631 9.42 -37.90 -1.35
CA ASP A 631 10.16 -39.10 -0.92
C ASP A 631 10.43 -39.10 0.59
N MET A 632 10.76 -37.94 1.16
CA MET A 632 11.08 -37.83 2.58
C MET A 632 9.82 -37.92 3.43
N ALA A 633 8.76 -37.19 3.05
CA ALA A 633 7.46 -37.27 3.70
C ALA A 633 6.95 -38.71 3.72
N ARG A 634 7.04 -39.41 2.59
CA ARG A 634 6.67 -40.83 2.48
C ARG A 634 7.48 -41.72 3.42
N ARG A 635 8.80 -41.52 3.51
CA ARG A 635 9.68 -42.29 4.43
C ARG A 635 9.30 -42.08 5.90
N VAL A 636 9.03 -40.83 6.30
CA VAL A 636 8.61 -40.50 7.67
C VAL A 636 7.28 -41.19 8.00
N LEU A 637 6.27 -41.04 7.13
CA LEU A 637 4.96 -41.66 7.31
C LEU A 637 5.03 -43.19 7.35
N THR A 638 5.89 -43.80 6.52
CA THR A 638 6.11 -45.26 6.49
C THR A 638 6.78 -45.75 7.78
N ALA A 639 7.81 -45.03 8.24
CA ALA A 639 8.52 -45.37 9.47
C ALA A 639 7.61 -45.25 10.71
N LEU A 640 6.65 -44.33 10.68
CA LEU A 640 5.63 -44.13 11.72
C LEU A 640 4.39 -45.02 11.52
N GLY A 641 4.31 -45.79 10.43
CA GLY A 641 3.26 -46.77 10.17
C GLY A 641 1.88 -46.18 9.84
N VAL A 642 1.83 -44.96 9.30
CA VAL A 642 0.59 -44.24 8.95
C VAL A 642 0.46 -43.94 7.45
N ASP A 643 1.45 -44.28 6.64
CA ASP A 643 1.44 -44.14 5.18
C ASP A 643 0.22 -44.80 4.51
N ARG A 644 -0.24 -45.93 5.06
CA ARG A 644 -1.42 -46.66 4.59
C ARG A 644 -2.73 -45.87 4.58
N PHE A 645 -2.80 -44.77 5.34
CA PHE A 645 -3.98 -43.91 5.41
C PHE A 645 -3.94 -42.74 4.41
N VAL A 646 -2.76 -42.43 3.86
CA VAL A 646 -2.53 -41.23 3.06
C VAL A 646 -2.72 -41.54 1.58
N GLY A 647 -3.76 -40.97 0.98
CA GLY A 647 -4.09 -41.13 -0.43
C GLY A 647 -3.24 -40.27 -1.38
N ALA A 648 -2.71 -39.15 -0.90
CA ALA A 648 -1.87 -38.24 -1.68
C ALA A 648 -0.82 -37.55 -0.81
N ILE A 649 0.38 -37.38 -1.36
CA ILE A 649 1.43 -36.53 -0.79
C ILE A 649 1.85 -35.57 -1.90
N VAL A 650 1.89 -34.28 -1.58
CA VAL A 650 2.54 -33.26 -2.40
C VAL A 650 3.62 -32.63 -1.54
N GLY A 651 4.86 -32.80 -2.01
CA GLY A 651 6.06 -32.29 -1.37
C GLY A 651 6.72 -31.19 -2.20
N ALA A 652 7.78 -30.60 -1.65
CA ALA A 652 8.53 -29.53 -2.30
C ALA A 652 9.19 -29.91 -3.64
N ASP A 653 9.33 -31.19 -3.98
CA ASP A 653 9.84 -31.67 -5.27
C ASP A 653 8.73 -32.14 -6.22
N THR A 654 7.47 -31.98 -5.83
CA THR A 654 6.31 -32.39 -6.64
C THR A 654 5.89 -31.31 -7.65
N LEU A 655 6.06 -30.04 -7.30
CA LEU A 655 5.73 -28.86 -8.12
C LEU A 655 6.90 -27.87 -8.11
N ASP A 656 6.95 -26.98 -9.11
CA ASP A 656 7.91 -25.87 -9.11
C ASP A 656 7.58 -24.83 -8.01
N GLN A 657 6.32 -24.76 -7.58
CA GLN A 657 5.84 -23.91 -6.51
C GLN A 657 5.94 -24.60 -5.14
N HIS A 658 6.11 -23.81 -4.07
CA HIS A 658 6.17 -24.29 -2.68
C HIS A 658 5.13 -23.54 -1.83
N LYS A 659 4.75 -24.08 -0.66
CA LYS A 659 3.91 -23.31 0.28
C LYS A 659 4.67 -22.02 0.64
N PRO A 660 4.04 -20.83 0.62
CA PRO A 660 2.60 -20.58 0.72
C PRO A 660 1.81 -20.48 -0.60
N ASP A 661 2.33 -20.97 -1.73
CA ASP A 661 1.57 -21.00 -2.99
C ASP A 661 0.33 -21.93 -2.87
N PRO A 662 -0.87 -21.50 -3.34
CA PRO A 662 -2.09 -22.28 -3.23
C PRO A 662 -2.07 -23.57 -4.07
N GLU A 663 -1.34 -23.61 -5.19
CA GLU A 663 -1.33 -24.75 -6.10
C GLU A 663 -0.81 -26.02 -5.38
N HIS A 664 0.02 -25.84 -4.35
CA HIS A 664 0.54 -26.93 -3.52
C HIS A 664 -0.58 -27.69 -2.78
N LEU A 665 -1.56 -26.96 -2.23
CA LEU A 665 -2.72 -27.55 -1.55
C LEU A 665 -3.79 -28.01 -2.54
N LEU A 666 -4.01 -27.23 -3.61
CA LEU A 666 -4.98 -27.56 -4.66
C LEU A 666 -4.60 -28.85 -5.40
N GLU A 667 -3.32 -29.08 -5.70
CA GLU A 667 -2.84 -30.35 -6.27
C GLU A 667 -3.03 -31.52 -5.29
N THR A 668 -2.85 -31.29 -3.98
CA THR A 668 -3.10 -32.33 -2.97
C THR A 668 -4.58 -32.75 -2.99
N ILE A 669 -5.49 -31.77 -3.02
CA ILE A 669 -6.94 -32.00 -3.11
C ILE A 669 -7.29 -32.72 -4.42
N ARG A 670 -6.70 -32.31 -5.54
CA ARG A 670 -6.92 -32.89 -6.87
C ARG A 670 -6.51 -34.36 -6.93
N ARG A 671 -5.35 -34.71 -6.36
CA ARG A 671 -4.87 -36.12 -6.27
C ARG A 671 -5.78 -37.00 -5.43
N LEU A 672 -6.46 -36.44 -4.43
CA LEU A 672 -7.47 -37.15 -3.64
C LEU A 672 -8.83 -37.25 -4.33
N GLY A 673 -9.03 -36.58 -5.48
CA GLY A 673 -10.34 -36.45 -6.10
C GLY A 673 -11.33 -35.60 -5.29
N GLY A 674 -10.80 -34.72 -4.43
CA GLY A 674 -11.59 -33.83 -3.57
C GLY A 674 -11.99 -32.52 -4.24
N ASP A 675 -12.82 -31.75 -3.54
CA ASP A 675 -13.19 -30.38 -3.90
C ASP A 675 -12.91 -29.44 -2.72
N ARG A 676 -12.44 -28.22 -3.01
CA ARG A 676 -12.08 -27.21 -1.99
C ARG A 676 -13.21 -26.93 -0.99
N SER A 677 -14.48 -26.94 -1.44
CA SER A 677 -15.65 -26.69 -0.59
C SER A 677 -16.00 -27.85 0.35
N THR A 678 -15.37 -29.00 0.15
CA THR A 678 -15.52 -30.21 0.99
C THR A 678 -14.19 -30.68 1.60
N SER A 679 -13.16 -29.83 1.51
CA SER A 679 -11.83 -30.08 2.02
C SER A 679 -11.59 -29.30 3.31
N LEU A 680 -10.92 -29.94 4.26
CA LEU A 680 -10.38 -29.30 5.46
C LEU A 680 -8.86 -29.40 5.43
N TYR A 681 -8.18 -28.28 5.61
CA TYR A 681 -6.73 -28.21 5.78
C TYR A 681 -6.37 -27.97 7.24
N VAL A 682 -5.36 -28.66 7.75
CA VAL A 682 -4.88 -28.53 9.13
C VAL A 682 -3.39 -28.26 9.10
N GLY A 683 -2.95 -27.21 9.78
CA GLY A 683 -1.56 -26.77 9.83
C GLY A 683 -1.14 -26.19 11.19
N ASP A 684 0.12 -25.81 11.32
CA ASP A 684 0.68 -25.24 12.56
C ASP A 684 1.44 -23.92 12.33
N SER A 685 1.69 -23.54 11.08
CA SER A 685 2.51 -22.39 10.74
C SER A 685 1.74 -21.29 9.98
N ALA A 686 2.31 -20.08 9.96
CA ALA A 686 1.79 -18.99 9.12
C ALA A 686 1.81 -19.34 7.63
N VAL A 687 2.75 -20.19 7.21
CA VAL A 687 2.84 -20.70 5.84
C VAL A 687 1.61 -21.54 5.49
N ASP A 688 1.13 -22.36 6.44
CA ASP A 688 -0.08 -23.18 6.25
C ASP A 688 -1.34 -22.33 6.17
N LEU A 689 -1.48 -21.33 7.05
CA LEU A 689 -2.59 -20.38 6.97
C LEU A 689 -2.64 -19.67 5.62
N GLN A 690 -1.49 -19.16 5.16
CA GLN A 690 -1.41 -18.49 3.87
C GLN A 690 -1.72 -19.43 2.71
N THR A 691 -1.23 -20.68 2.74
CA THR A 691 -1.58 -21.70 1.73
C THR A 691 -3.07 -21.97 1.70
N GLY A 692 -3.68 -22.18 2.88
CA GLY A 692 -5.10 -22.44 3.03
C GLY A 692 -5.99 -21.29 2.55
N ASP A 693 -5.64 -20.08 2.94
CA ASP A 693 -6.35 -18.86 2.57
C ASP A 693 -6.28 -18.58 1.07
N ARG A 694 -5.09 -18.72 0.47
CA ARG A 694 -4.92 -18.54 -0.97
C ARG A 694 -5.60 -19.64 -1.78
N ALA A 695 -5.73 -20.84 -1.23
CA ALA A 695 -6.43 -21.96 -1.86
C ALA A 695 -7.96 -21.91 -1.66
N GLU A 696 -8.45 -20.99 -0.83
CA GLU A 696 -9.85 -20.89 -0.41
C GLU A 696 -10.37 -22.20 0.23
N VAL A 697 -9.55 -22.81 1.09
CA VAL A 697 -9.87 -24.06 1.81
C VAL A 697 -10.04 -23.77 3.30
N SER A 698 -11.05 -24.36 3.93
CA SER A 698 -11.24 -24.23 5.39
C SER A 698 -9.96 -24.71 6.10
N THR A 699 -9.34 -23.84 6.88
CA THR A 699 -8.02 -24.12 7.47
C THR A 699 -8.07 -23.97 8.98
N TRP A 700 -7.66 -25.02 9.68
CA TRP A 700 -7.61 -25.07 11.13
C TRP A 700 -6.16 -25.13 11.62
N LEU A 701 -5.96 -24.62 12.82
CA LEU A 701 -4.67 -24.65 13.50
C LEU A 701 -4.66 -25.71 14.59
N VAL A 702 -3.54 -26.38 14.78
CA VAL A 702 -3.32 -27.17 16.00
C VAL A 702 -3.01 -26.25 17.18
N ASP A 703 -3.41 -26.61 18.39
CA ASP A 703 -3.26 -25.76 19.58
C ASP A 703 -1.80 -25.55 19.99
N TRP A 704 -0.91 -26.48 19.63
CA TRP A 704 0.52 -26.35 19.84
C TRP A 704 1.21 -25.47 18.78
N SER A 705 0.47 -24.89 17.83
CA SER A 705 0.98 -23.88 16.92
C SER A 705 1.42 -22.61 17.68
N ARG A 706 2.51 -21.99 17.21
CA ARG A 706 3.00 -20.70 17.74
C ARG A 706 2.28 -19.48 17.16
N ILE A 707 1.34 -19.70 16.24
CA ILE A 707 0.54 -18.64 15.63
C ILE A 707 -0.60 -18.28 16.56
N ASP A 708 -0.74 -17.00 16.88
CA ASP A 708 -1.90 -16.46 17.60
C ASP A 708 -2.85 -15.78 16.60
N ASP A 709 -3.83 -16.54 16.11
CA ASP A 709 -4.89 -16.06 15.22
C ASP A 709 -6.26 -16.37 15.85
N PRO A 710 -6.93 -15.38 16.47
CA PRO A 710 -8.21 -15.58 17.15
C PRO A 710 -9.37 -15.86 16.19
N ASP A 711 -9.19 -15.58 14.89
CA ASP A 711 -10.21 -15.79 13.86
C ASP A 711 -10.17 -17.22 13.29
N ARG A 712 -9.17 -18.03 13.67
CA ARG A 712 -9.01 -19.42 13.20
C ARG A 712 -9.42 -20.43 14.25
N ARG A 713 -10.13 -21.47 13.79
CA ARG A 713 -10.46 -22.60 14.66
C ARG A 713 -9.18 -23.32 15.04
N ARG A 714 -8.96 -23.49 16.33
CA ARG A 714 -7.89 -24.30 16.88
C ARG A 714 -8.42 -25.65 17.34
N ILE A 715 -7.59 -26.69 17.23
CA ILE A 715 -7.88 -28.03 17.73
C ILE A 715 -6.85 -28.43 18.78
N ALA A 716 -7.33 -28.93 19.92
CA ALA A 716 -6.49 -29.50 20.96
C ALA A 716 -6.12 -30.96 20.66
N THR A 717 -6.95 -31.64 19.87
CA THR A 717 -6.83 -33.06 19.53
C THR A 717 -7.26 -33.34 18.09
N PHE A 718 -6.68 -34.36 17.45
CA PHE A 718 -7.12 -34.75 16.10
C PHE A 718 -8.52 -35.39 16.10
N ALA A 719 -8.99 -35.89 17.24
CA ALA A 719 -10.38 -36.33 17.41
C ALA A 719 -11.41 -35.23 17.11
N GLU A 720 -11.05 -33.94 17.25
CA GLU A 720 -11.92 -32.81 16.88
C GLU A 720 -12.07 -32.66 15.37
N VAL A 721 -11.03 -32.99 14.61
CA VAL A 721 -11.08 -33.07 13.13
C VAL A 721 -12.03 -34.18 12.72
N VAL A 722 -11.92 -35.34 13.37
CA VAL A 722 -12.83 -36.48 13.18
C VAL A 722 -14.26 -36.05 13.53
N ALA A 723 -14.53 -35.46 14.68
CA ALA A 723 -15.88 -35.05 15.08
C ALA A 723 -16.53 -34.05 14.12
N ALA A 724 -15.72 -33.25 13.43
CA ALA A 724 -16.18 -32.24 12.50
C ALA A 724 -16.38 -32.72 11.06
N THR A 725 -16.07 -33.99 10.75
CA THR A 725 -16.38 -34.53 9.42
C THR A 725 -17.89 -34.52 9.13
N ASP A 726 -18.70 -34.50 10.19
CA ASP A 726 -20.16 -34.50 10.13
C ASP A 726 -20.77 -33.08 10.15
N MET A 727 -19.98 -32.05 10.50
CA MET A 727 -20.43 -30.65 10.67
C MET A 727 -19.26 -29.68 10.46
N ILE A 728 -19.28 -28.86 9.40
CA ILE A 728 -18.49 -27.63 9.35
C ILE A 728 -19.43 -26.43 9.25
N SER A 729 -19.53 -25.67 10.36
CA SER A 729 -19.91 -24.26 10.33
C SER A 729 -18.75 -23.47 9.74
N SER A 730 -18.99 -22.74 8.64
CA SER A 730 -17.97 -21.91 8.00
C SER A 730 -17.52 -20.78 8.94
N THR A 731 -16.32 -20.88 9.51
CA THR A 731 -15.60 -19.70 10.02
C THR A 731 -15.21 -18.83 8.81
N PRO A 732 -15.34 -17.49 8.86
CA PRO A 732 -15.16 -16.65 7.68
C PRO A 732 -13.75 -16.79 7.10
N ILE A 733 -13.67 -17.02 5.79
CA ILE A 733 -12.43 -17.00 5.01
C ILE A 733 -12.20 -15.54 4.57
N PRO A 734 -11.06 -14.89 4.90
CA PRO A 734 -10.69 -13.61 4.33
C PRO A 734 -10.43 -13.78 2.82
N ALA A 735 -11.01 -12.92 1.98
CA ALA A 735 -10.88 -12.99 0.53
C ALA A 735 -9.40 -12.95 0.08
N ALA A 736 -9.00 -13.91 -0.77
CA ALA A 736 -7.65 -14.02 -1.30
C ALA A 736 -7.26 -12.84 -2.20
N ILE A 737 -6.01 -12.38 -2.05
CA ILE A 737 -5.39 -11.33 -2.86
C ILE A 737 -4.64 -11.98 -4.02
N SER A 738 -4.98 -11.56 -5.24
CA SER A 738 -4.39 -12.02 -6.48
C SER A 738 -2.88 -11.71 -6.55
N PRO A 739 -1.99 -12.66 -6.89
CA PRO A 739 -0.56 -12.40 -7.01
C PRO A 739 -0.20 -11.83 -8.39
N THR A 740 0.24 -10.57 -8.44
CA THR A 740 0.87 -9.99 -9.64
C THR A 740 2.33 -10.40 -9.77
N ALA A 741 2.60 -11.18 -10.82
CA ALA A 741 3.78 -11.22 -11.69
C ALA A 741 5.18 -10.95 -11.07
N GLN A 742 5.93 -12.03 -10.81
CA GLN A 742 7.39 -12.01 -10.81
C GLN A 742 7.92 -11.98 -12.25
N GLY A 743 8.87 -11.08 -12.49
CA GLY A 743 9.56 -10.93 -13.77
C GLY A 743 10.55 -12.06 -14.05
N VAL A 744 10.67 -12.41 -15.34
CA VAL A 744 11.75 -13.23 -15.86
C VAL A 744 12.74 -12.34 -16.60
N VAL A 745 13.99 -12.46 -16.17
CA VAL A 745 15.21 -11.99 -16.82
C VAL A 745 15.34 -12.60 -18.21
N ARG A 746 15.30 -11.76 -19.25
CA ARG A 746 16.29 -11.70 -20.35
C ARG A 746 16.10 -10.47 -21.23
#